data_AF-A0A7M3MBG4-F1
#
_entry.id   AF-A0A7M3MBG4-F1
#
_cell.length_a   1.000
_cell.length_b   1.000
_cell.length_c   1.000
_cell.angle_alpha   90.00
_cell.angle_beta   90.00
_cell.angle_gamma   90.00
#
_symmetry.space_group_name_H-M   'P 1'
#
loop_
_entity.id
_entity.type
_entity.pdbx_description
1 polymer ?
#
loop_
_entity_poly.entity_id
_entity_poly.type
_entity_poly.pdbx_seq_one_letter_code
_entity_poly.pdbx_strand_id
1 'polypeptide(L)'
;MKRSTRILGAVLLLAAVFAVGYFVGSPSRAPEKPATDQPAADGHEDHDHAAAEQPAASGESGGDVVWTCSMHPQIQLPEPGQCPICFMDLIPLTDGDGDGEVVSLRQIRLSSRARTLAEVEVVPVERRAVGLTTRLTGKVAYDETRLAEIAAWVGGRLDTLYVDYTGQQVEGGERLASIYSPDLLSAQAELIQAAETLERLADSRSTLTKQTAQRTLDAARKKLSLLGLSGGQIDAVLRRGTPSDHVTITSTTGGVVIERHVTEGAYVQTGAPLFTVADLSRVWVVLEAYESDLPWIRMGQTVRFATAAHPGETFEGEVVYIDPFVDRSTRTIRVRLEANNEDGRLKPGMFVTAAQRTEAGDDATPLVIPASAPLLTGKRAVVYLQHPDDPGLYYGQEIVLGPRAGDVYIVREGLSEGDLVVAKGAFKIDSAVQIKAKPSMMTPDAGAPAPAGHDHGMHAAGPPGAGTEMEMPDEPAYDVPFEFARQLPVLPQHYAMVEEAVYAARQGAVGVEAVRSAFKDFYDAVCAIDPTSITDQDAALLWKELSMLLRNDSFLGSEAEDVSEAARLFRTFEGHFAELRDAFPLAPPKRAALLQAPPAFRESLTQLFRSYLAMHDALSGDDAEAARAAADELRSLLGRVPADELSGEAADVWQEASGAMQDALDAMEGGDITAMRDSFQPLSDGLTTLITRFGGPDDTPVYEMFCPMAFDNQGGTWLQIQPDVLNPYYGASMLRCGEVRRELAPSEPATGDPMESPASSLLDTPAAFRQALAPIVSAYLGVQLALADDHLPTAREQARVLTLTLPMVDASGLSEAAATIWSDARASLEQGAAAIESSTDIEAARMGFLTLSEGMLTATARLGAGVNRDLYEAFCPMAFGNEGASWVQESEEILNPYFGASMLRCGEIERPLGVR
;
A
#
# COMPACT_ATOMS: atom_id res chain seq x y z
N MET A 1 76.00 6.56 -18.90
CA MET A 1 76.09 7.31 -20.18
C MET A 1 74.73 7.90 -20.49
N LYS A 2 74.69 9.24 -20.59
CA LYS A 2 73.71 10.16 -21.22
C LYS A 2 72.22 9.91 -20.91
N ARG A 3 71.63 10.52 -19.84
CA ARG A 3 71.14 11.92 -19.67
C ARG A 3 69.89 12.24 -20.51
N SER A 4 68.71 12.33 -19.87
CA SER A 4 68.05 13.58 -19.36
C SER A 4 67.34 14.34 -20.51
N THR A 5 66.15 14.95 -20.37
CA THR A 5 65.77 15.96 -19.35
C THR A 5 64.29 16.39 -19.54
N ARG A 6 63.51 16.46 -18.44
CA ARG A 6 62.57 17.54 -18.01
C ARG A 6 61.44 17.98 -18.98
N ILE A 7 60.13 17.91 -18.67
CA ILE A 7 59.36 18.50 -17.55
C ILE A 7 59.96 19.81 -17.02
N LEU A 8 59.48 20.95 -17.53
CA LEU A 8 59.51 22.23 -16.81
C LEU A 8 58.35 23.15 -17.27
N GLY A 9 57.36 23.28 -16.37
CA GLY A 9 56.46 24.43 -16.20
C GLY A 9 55.42 24.71 -17.29
N ALA A 10 54.10 24.59 -17.10
CA ALA A 10 53.31 25.08 -15.96
C ALA A 10 53.89 26.38 -15.38
N VAL A 11 53.31 27.53 -15.77
CA VAL A 11 53.13 28.77 -14.96
C VAL A 11 53.00 30.07 -15.78
N LEU A 12 53.23 30.12 -17.11
CA LEU A 12 53.33 31.43 -17.79
C LEU A 12 52.51 31.65 -19.09
N LEU A 13 51.22 31.24 -19.16
CA LEU A 13 50.30 31.88 -20.13
C LEU A 13 48.81 31.76 -19.79
N LEU A 14 48.49 31.87 -18.49
CA LEU A 14 47.15 32.24 -18.00
C LEU A 14 47.06 33.76 -17.74
N ALA A 15 47.92 34.59 -18.35
CA ALA A 15 48.01 36.03 -18.05
C ALA A 15 48.43 36.95 -19.21
N ALA A 16 48.23 36.55 -20.48
CA ALA A 16 48.65 37.38 -21.63
C ALA A 16 47.59 37.63 -22.72
N VAL A 17 46.30 37.31 -22.52
CA VAL A 17 45.21 37.91 -23.33
C VAL A 17 43.96 38.20 -22.49
N PHE A 18 44.14 38.76 -21.29
CA PHE A 18 43.08 39.52 -20.60
C PHE A 18 43.40 41.03 -20.51
N ALA A 19 44.49 41.54 -21.10
CA ALA A 19 44.83 42.96 -20.98
C ALA A 19 45.76 43.50 -22.10
N VAL A 20 45.26 43.53 -23.33
CA VAL A 20 45.57 44.57 -24.34
C VAL A 20 44.21 44.92 -24.96
N GLY A 21 43.54 46.03 -24.67
CA GLY A 21 43.93 47.22 -23.93
C GLY A 21 42.87 47.64 -22.91
N TYR A 22 43.35 47.76 -21.69
CA TYR A 22 42.83 48.64 -20.65
C TYR A 22 43.31 50.07 -20.97
N PHE A 23 42.38 51.02 -20.97
CA PHE A 23 42.58 52.47 -20.72
C PHE A 23 43.43 53.30 -21.70
N VAL A 24 42.81 54.30 -22.34
CA VAL A 24 43.08 55.75 -22.18
C VAL A 24 42.04 56.53 -23.01
N GLY A 25 41.34 57.49 -22.38
CA GLY A 25 40.85 58.68 -23.08
C GLY A 25 39.36 59.01 -23.03
N SER A 26 38.87 59.43 -21.85
CA SER A 26 37.84 60.49 -21.71
C SER A 26 38.16 61.70 -22.63
N PRO A 27 37.19 62.56 -23.04
CA PRO A 27 36.29 63.21 -22.08
C PRO A 27 34.89 63.69 -22.56
N SER A 28 34.11 64.13 -21.56
CA SER A 28 33.16 65.26 -21.60
C SER A 28 31.68 65.04 -21.97
N ARG A 29 30.84 65.13 -20.92
CA ARG A 29 29.69 66.06 -20.74
C ARG A 29 28.55 66.09 -21.78
N ALA A 30 27.33 65.91 -21.25
CA ALA A 30 26.03 66.31 -21.81
C ALA A 30 25.99 67.78 -22.30
N PRO A 31 25.06 68.11 -23.22
CA PRO A 31 23.76 68.70 -22.84
C PRO A 31 22.59 68.12 -23.67
N GLU A 32 21.37 67.97 -23.15
CA GLU A 32 20.32 68.99 -22.92
C GLU A 32 19.70 69.59 -24.20
N LYS A 33 18.36 69.73 -24.17
CA LYS A 33 17.38 70.12 -25.22
C LYS A 33 17.73 71.38 -26.04
N PRO A 34 16.99 71.60 -27.15
CA PRO A 34 16.09 72.76 -27.21
C PRO A 34 14.68 72.37 -27.73
N ALA A 35 13.60 72.73 -27.05
CA ALA A 35 12.87 74.01 -27.08
C ALA A 35 11.90 74.08 -28.29
N THR A 36 10.60 73.84 -28.02
CA THR A 36 9.48 74.82 -28.12
C THR A 36 9.03 75.12 -29.55
N ASP A 37 7.81 74.72 -29.92
CA ASP A 37 6.67 75.64 -29.84
C ASP A 37 5.32 74.94 -30.10
N GLN A 38 4.30 75.51 -29.46
CA GLN A 38 2.87 75.20 -29.54
C GLN A 38 2.28 75.56 -30.93
N PRO A 39 1.01 75.21 -31.24
CA PRO A 39 -0.19 75.87 -30.67
C PRO A 39 -1.08 74.83 -29.93
N ALA A 40 -1.62 75.08 -28.73
CA ALA A 40 -2.71 76.00 -28.36
C ALA A 40 -3.95 75.84 -29.28
N ALA A 41 -5.19 75.71 -28.83
CA ALA A 41 -5.85 75.56 -27.55
C ALA A 41 -7.34 75.27 -27.90
N ASP A 42 -8.11 74.83 -26.92
CA ASP A 42 -9.58 74.94 -26.85
C ASP A 42 -10.39 74.07 -27.85
N GLY A 43 -11.50 73.44 -27.48
CA GLY A 43 -12.28 73.46 -26.25
C GLY A 43 -13.61 72.73 -26.53
N HIS A 44 -14.21 72.26 -25.44
CA HIS A 44 -15.65 72.11 -25.17
C HIS A 44 -16.58 71.48 -26.21
N GLU A 45 -17.29 70.46 -25.69
CA GLU A 45 -18.75 70.25 -25.82
C GLU A 45 -19.22 69.86 -27.24
N ASP A 46 -20.15 68.93 -27.45
CA ASP A 46 -21.29 68.51 -26.65
C ASP A 46 -21.98 67.33 -27.40
N HIS A 47 -22.98 66.75 -26.74
CA HIS A 47 -24.10 65.95 -27.30
C HIS A 47 -24.06 64.42 -27.17
N ASP A 48 -24.54 63.97 -26.01
CA ASP A 48 -25.84 63.31 -25.82
C ASP A 48 -26.39 62.34 -26.91
N HIS A 49 -26.60 61.11 -26.42
CA HIS A 49 -27.77 60.24 -26.52
C HIS A 49 -28.58 60.06 -27.83
N ALA A 50 -28.58 58.78 -28.22
CA ALA A 50 -29.74 57.96 -28.61
C ALA A 50 -30.40 58.17 -29.98
N ALA A 51 -30.40 57.12 -30.80
CA ALA A 51 -31.58 56.27 -30.99
C ALA A 51 -31.31 55.10 -31.97
N ALA A 52 -31.70 53.92 -31.54
CA ALA A 52 -32.23 52.75 -32.27
C ALA A 52 -31.94 52.58 -33.77
N GLU A 53 -31.32 51.44 -34.09
CA GLU A 53 -31.78 50.58 -35.19
C GLU A 53 -31.34 49.13 -34.92
N GLN A 54 -32.30 48.24 -34.69
CA GLN A 54 -32.11 46.79 -34.79
C GLN A 54 -32.06 46.41 -36.27
N PRO A 55 -31.22 45.44 -36.65
CA PRO A 55 -31.66 44.45 -37.61
C PRO A 55 -31.55 43.01 -37.06
N ALA A 56 -32.69 42.35 -37.26
CA ALA A 56 -32.98 40.93 -37.27
C ALA A 56 -31.81 39.95 -37.42
N ALA A 57 -31.91 38.91 -36.59
CA ALA A 57 -31.16 37.67 -36.65
C ALA A 57 -31.42 36.89 -37.95
N SER A 58 -30.34 36.33 -38.50
CA SER A 58 -30.34 35.10 -39.28
C SER A 58 -29.18 34.25 -38.79
N GLY A 59 -29.48 33.10 -38.20
CA GLY A 59 -28.50 32.21 -37.58
C GLY A 59 -27.63 31.45 -38.58
N GLU A 60 -26.36 31.33 -38.23
CA GLU A 60 -25.44 30.28 -38.64
C GLU A 60 -24.72 29.79 -37.38
N SER A 61 -24.61 28.47 -37.24
CA SER A 61 -23.98 27.74 -36.13
C SER A 61 -22.49 28.07 -36.01
N GLY A 62 -22.11 28.83 -34.97
CA GLY A 62 -20.72 29.04 -34.59
C GLY A 62 -20.36 28.11 -33.43
N GLY A 63 -19.36 27.26 -33.61
CA GLY A 63 -18.74 26.54 -32.50
C GLY A 63 -18.17 27.53 -31.48
N ASP A 64 -18.31 27.22 -30.19
CA ASP A 64 -17.81 28.04 -29.10
C ASP A 64 -16.27 28.14 -29.18
N VAL A 65 -15.76 29.27 -29.69
CA VAL A 65 -14.31 29.53 -29.74
C VAL A 65 -13.85 29.97 -28.36
N VAL A 66 -13.13 29.09 -27.65
CA VAL A 66 -12.49 29.37 -26.37
C VAL A 66 -11.19 30.15 -26.57
N TRP A 67 -10.90 31.15 -25.74
CA TRP A 67 -9.72 32.03 -25.83
C TRP A 67 -8.72 31.74 -24.69
N THR A 68 -7.42 31.62 -24.99
CA THR A 68 -6.37 31.30 -23.99
C THR A 68 -5.16 32.24 -24.04
N CYS A 69 -4.35 32.30 -22.97
CA CYS A 69 -3.14 33.11 -22.91
C CYS A 69 -1.88 32.27 -23.21
N SER A 70 -1.01 32.73 -24.11
CA SER A 70 0.23 32.01 -24.46
C SER A 70 1.22 31.80 -23.29
N MET A 71 1.13 32.61 -22.24
CA MET A 71 1.96 32.50 -21.04
C MET A 71 1.23 31.85 -19.84
N HIS A 72 -0.11 31.81 -19.87
CA HIS A 72 -0.94 31.22 -18.82
C HIS A 72 -2.05 30.38 -19.47
N PRO A 73 -1.72 29.21 -20.05
CA PRO A 73 -2.66 28.41 -20.82
C PRO A 73 -3.88 27.96 -20.00
N GLN A 74 -3.73 27.88 -18.67
CA GLN A 74 -4.85 27.57 -17.76
C GLN A 74 -5.99 28.61 -17.77
N ILE A 75 -5.76 29.81 -18.32
CA ILE A 75 -6.82 30.81 -18.50
C ILE A 75 -7.55 30.49 -19.80
N GLN A 76 -8.80 30.07 -19.68
CA GLN A 76 -9.72 29.83 -20.79
C GLN A 76 -10.96 30.70 -20.57
N LEU A 77 -11.23 31.62 -21.50
CA LEU A 77 -12.41 32.47 -21.45
C LEU A 77 -13.27 32.26 -22.70
N PRO A 78 -14.61 32.33 -22.58
CA PRO A 78 -15.51 32.20 -23.73
C PRO A 78 -15.46 33.42 -24.67
N GLU A 79 -14.83 34.51 -24.24
CA GLU A 79 -14.76 35.77 -24.97
C GLU A 79 -13.31 36.27 -25.11
N PRO A 80 -12.97 36.99 -26.19
CA PRO A 80 -11.68 37.64 -26.33
C PRO A 80 -11.49 38.68 -25.22
N GLY A 81 -10.29 38.75 -24.65
CA GLY A 81 -10.00 39.66 -23.55
C GLY A 81 -8.53 39.66 -23.18
N GLN A 82 -8.19 40.23 -22.02
CA GLN A 82 -6.84 40.18 -21.47
C GLN A 82 -6.73 39.10 -20.41
N CYS A 83 -5.60 38.39 -20.41
CA CYS A 83 -5.28 37.44 -19.35
C CYS A 83 -5.26 38.15 -17.99
N PRO A 84 -6.00 37.67 -16.96
CA PRO A 84 -6.06 38.32 -15.65
C PRO A 84 -4.74 38.19 -14.86
N ILE A 85 -3.83 37.33 -15.28
CA ILE A 85 -2.53 37.14 -14.62
C ILE A 85 -1.46 38.07 -15.21
N CYS A 86 -1.33 38.12 -16.55
CA CYS A 86 -0.27 38.87 -17.22
C CYS A 86 -0.73 39.99 -18.15
N PHE A 87 -2.03 40.25 -18.22
CA PHE A 87 -2.65 41.35 -18.96
C PHE A 87 -2.33 41.40 -20.46
N MET A 88 -1.90 40.28 -21.05
CA MET A 88 -1.72 40.14 -22.49
C MET A 88 -3.01 39.67 -23.15
N ASP A 89 -3.22 40.06 -24.40
CA ASP A 89 -4.41 39.66 -25.18
C ASP A 89 -4.48 38.14 -25.30
N LEU A 90 -5.68 37.60 -25.09
CA LEU A 90 -5.99 36.18 -25.28
C LEU A 90 -6.03 35.86 -26.78
N ILE A 91 -5.61 34.65 -27.11
CA ILE A 91 -5.58 34.11 -28.47
C ILE A 91 -6.66 33.03 -28.64
N PRO A 92 -7.31 32.94 -29.81
CA PRO A 92 -8.39 31.97 -30.02
C PRO A 92 -7.82 30.56 -30.14
N LEU A 93 -8.40 29.62 -29.37
CA LEU A 93 -8.17 28.19 -29.49
C LEU A 93 -9.12 27.67 -30.58
N THR A 94 -8.58 27.14 -31.68
CA THR A 94 -9.39 26.56 -32.76
C THR A 94 -9.38 25.05 -32.61
N ASP A 95 -10.57 24.45 -32.49
CA ASP A 95 -10.72 23.00 -32.52
C ASP A 95 -10.45 22.50 -33.94
N GLY A 96 -9.35 21.77 -34.08
CA GLY A 96 -9.00 21.11 -35.33
C GLY A 96 -9.69 19.76 -35.41
N ASP A 97 -10.57 19.63 -36.41
CA ASP A 97 -11.27 18.44 -36.92
C ASP A 97 -10.72 17.07 -36.46
N GLY A 98 -11.62 16.25 -35.90
CA GLY A 98 -11.42 14.81 -35.79
C GLY A 98 -12.34 14.14 -34.78
N ASP A 99 -13.59 13.86 -35.18
CA ASP A 99 -14.43 12.84 -34.55
C ASP A 99 -13.71 11.49 -34.61
N GLY A 100 -13.12 11.10 -33.50
CA GLY A 100 -12.45 9.83 -33.29
C GLY A 100 -12.28 9.62 -31.79
N GLU A 101 -12.57 8.39 -31.35
CA GLU A 101 -12.57 7.91 -29.96
C GLU A 101 -11.50 8.59 -29.08
N VAL A 102 -11.95 9.34 -28.08
CA VAL A 102 -11.11 10.24 -27.27
C VAL A 102 -10.51 9.46 -26.10
N VAL A 103 -9.42 8.72 -26.33
CA VAL A 103 -8.88 7.73 -25.37
C VAL A 103 -8.28 8.33 -24.07
N SER A 104 -8.08 9.65 -23.94
CA SER A 104 -7.53 10.28 -22.72
C SER A 104 -7.65 11.81 -22.70
N LEU A 105 -7.78 12.42 -21.51
CA LEU A 105 -7.67 13.87 -21.31
C LEU A 105 -6.31 14.45 -21.81
N ARG A 106 -5.25 13.62 -21.84
CA ARG A 106 -3.90 13.95 -22.34
C ARG A 106 -3.68 13.55 -23.81
N GLN A 107 -4.76 13.43 -24.59
CA GLN A 107 -4.67 13.03 -26.01
C GLN A 107 -4.28 14.21 -26.92
N ILE A 108 -3.39 13.92 -27.88
CA ILE A 108 -3.00 14.84 -28.95
C ILE A 108 -2.83 14.11 -30.28
N ARG A 109 -3.43 14.69 -31.32
CA ARG A 109 -3.24 14.28 -32.71
C ARG A 109 -2.17 15.14 -33.37
N LEU A 110 -1.15 14.50 -33.96
CA LEU A 110 -0.07 15.15 -34.71
C LEU A 110 -0.15 14.78 -36.19
N SER A 111 -0.09 15.78 -37.06
CA SER A 111 0.08 15.55 -38.50
C SER A 111 1.41 14.85 -38.79
N SER A 112 1.51 14.12 -39.91
CA SER A 112 2.76 13.46 -40.32
C SER A 112 3.95 14.43 -40.39
N ARG A 113 3.73 15.67 -40.83
CA ARG A 113 4.76 16.72 -40.84
C ARG A 113 5.17 17.13 -39.42
N ALA A 114 4.21 17.29 -38.51
CA ALA A 114 4.48 17.63 -37.12
C ALA A 114 5.27 16.53 -36.41
N ARG A 115 4.93 15.25 -36.65
CA ARG A 115 5.68 14.09 -36.12
C ARG A 115 7.14 14.06 -36.59
N THR A 116 7.38 14.29 -37.89
CA THR A 116 8.75 14.36 -38.42
C THR A 116 9.53 15.54 -37.84
N LEU A 117 8.92 16.72 -37.72
CA LEU A 117 9.57 17.90 -37.13
C LEU A 117 9.84 17.73 -35.62
N ALA A 118 8.95 17.01 -34.94
CA ALA A 118 9.12 16.64 -33.55
C ALA A 118 10.15 15.51 -33.35
N GLU A 119 10.59 14.83 -34.42
CA GLU A 119 11.50 13.68 -34.37
C GLU A 119 10.94 12.57 -33.47
N VAL A 120 9.64 12.30 -33.63
CA VAL A 120 8.95 11.28 -32.82
C VAL A 120 9.40 9.89 -33.26
N GLU A 121 9.97 9.13 -32.34
CA GLU A 121 10.32 7.72 -32.51
C GLU A 121 9.63 6.93 -31.41
N VAL A 122 9.01 5.80 -31.78
CA VAL A 122 8.31 4.91 -30.86
C VAL A 122 9.02 3.56 -30.77
N VAL A 123 8.93 2.93 -29.61
CA VAL A 123 9.52 1.61 -29.31
C VAL A 123 8.47 0.80 -28.55
N PRO A 124 8.29 -0.50 -28.83
CA PRO A 124 7.40 -1.34 -28.04
C PRO A 124 7.95 -1.55 -26.63
N VAL A 125 7.08 -1.54 -25.62
CA VAL A 125 7.42 -1.96 -24.26
C VAL A 125 7.62 -3.49 -24.27
N GLU A 126 8.77 -3.95 -23.77
CA GLU A 126 9.13 -5.37 -23.74
C GLU A 126 9.51 -5.81 -22.32
N ARG A 127 9.29 -7.10 -22.02
CA ARG A 127 9.85 -7.73 -20.83
C ARG A 127 11.25 -8.24 -21.12
N ARG A 128 12.25 -7.78 -20.36
CA ARG A 128 13.65 -8.16 -20.61
C ARG A 128 14.43 -8.30 -19.31
N ALA A 129 15.21 -9.37 -19.19
CA ALA A 129 16.18 -9.54 -18.11
C ALA A 129 17.22 -8.41 -18.19
N VAL A 130 17.26 -7.55 -17.17
CA VAL A 130 18.20 -6.44 -17.15
C VAL A 130 19.39 -6.77 -16.26
N GLY A 131 20.57 -6.84 -16.88
CA GLY A 131 21.83 -6.94 -16.16
C GLY A 131 22.51 -5.57 -16.12
N LEU A 132 22.68 -5.00 -14.93
CA LEU A 132 23.42 -3.75 -14.78
C LEU A 132 24.90 -4.04 -14.55
N THR A 133 25.78 -3.38 -15.31
CA THR A 133 27.21 -3.33 -14.96
C THR A 133 27.49 -1.98 -14.32
N THR A 134 27.54 -1.92 -12.99
CA THR A 134 27.97 -0.71 -12.27
C THR A 134 29.50 -0.64 -12.25
N ARG A 135 30.03 0.54 -12.56
CA ARG A 135 31.46 0.82 -12.49
C ARG A 135 31.69 1.73 -11.31
N LEU A 136 32.38 1.19 -10.31
CA LEU A 136 32.69 1.91 -9.08
C LEU A 136 34.18 2.20 -9.04
N THR A 137 34.53 3.35 -8.49
CA THR A 137 35.93 3.73 -8.26
C THR A 137 36.18 3.83 -6.78
N GLY A 138 37.42 3.58 -6.38
CA GLY A 138 37.76 3.63 -4.96
C GLY A 138 39.24 3.47 -4.71
N LYS A 139 39.55 3.14 -3.46
CA LYS A 139 40.92 2.89 -3.02
C LYS A 139 41.01 1.75 -2.01
N VAL A 140 42.15 1.09 -2.00
CA VAL A 140 42.53 0.18 -0.91
C VAL A 140 42.79 1.02 0.34
N ALA A 141 42.27 0.58 1.48
CA ALA A 141 42.42 1.20 2.80
C ALA A 141 42.87 0.15 3.82
N TYR A 142 43.35 0.63 4.97
CA TYR A 142 43.59 -0.24 6.11
C TYR A 142 42.28 -0.79 6.63
N ASP A 143 42.29 -2.04 7.09
CA ASP A 143 41.24 -2.55 7.96
C ASP A 143 41.43 -1.94 9.34
N GLU A 144 40.55 -1.01 9.72
CA GLU A 144 40.63 -0.30 10.99
C GLU A 144 40.49 -1.24 12.20
N THR A 145 39.83 -2.40 12.03
CA THR A 145 39.70 -3.41 13.10
C THR A 145 41.00 -4.17 13.35
N ARG A 146 41.95 -4.05 12.44
CA ARG A 146 43.28 -4.68 12.46
C ARG A 146 44.42 -3.69 12.68
N LEU A 147 44.09 -2.47 13.10
CA LEU A 147 45.06 -1.48 13.58
C LEU A 147 45.31 -1.66 15.07
N ALA A 148 46.58 -1.74 15.46
CA ALA A 148 47.00 -1.77 16.85
C ALA A 148 47.84 -0.53 17.14
N GLU A 149 47.32 0.32 18.04
CA GLU A 149 48.05 1.47 18.56
C GLU A 149 48.84 1.06 19.81
N ILE A 150 50.16 1.12 19.72
CA ILE A 150 51.06 0.75 20.81
C ILE A 150 51.39 2.02 21.60
N ALA A 151 50.84 2.11 22.81
CA ALA A 151 51.06 3.22 23.73
C ALA A 151 52.08 2.90 24.84
N ALA A 152 52.65 3.95 25.43
CA ALA A 152 53.51 3.84 26.61
C ALA A 152 52.68 3.52 27.87
N TRP A 153 52.94 2.39 28.52
CA TRP A 153 52.29 2.05 29.79
C TRP A 153 52.89 2.79 30.99
N VAL A 154 54.14 3.23 30.87
CA VAL A 154 54.87 3.98 31.89
C VAL A 154 55.46 5.25 31.30
N GLY A 155 55.49 6.31 32.10
CA GLY A 155 56.24 7.51 31.77
C GLY A 155 57.74 7.26 31.87
N GLY A 156 58.52 7.88 30.98
CA GLY A 156 59.96 7.68 30.93
C GLY A 156 60.62 8.22 29.67
N ARG A 157 61.93 8.05 29.58
CA ARG A 157 62.72 8.40 28.40
C ARG A 157 62.88 7.18 27.50
N LEU A 158 62.62 7.32 26.20
CA LEU A 158 62.92 6.30 25.22
C LEU A 158 64.43 6.26 24.99
N ASP A 159 65.09 5.19 25.41
CA ASP A 159 66.54 5.06 25.35
C ASP A 159 67.01 4.31 24.11
N THR A 160 66.21 3.38 23.58
CA THR A 160 66.55 2.65 22.36
C THR A 160 65.29 2.35 21.57
N LEU A 161 65.28 2.66 20.28
CA LEU A 161 64.25 2.20 19.36
C LEU A 161 64.78 0.99 18.57
N TYR A 162 64.12 -0.16 18.71
CA TYR A 162 64.43 -1.34 17.91
C TYR A 162 63.78 -1.27 16.51
N VAL A 163 62.69 -0.50 16.39
CA VAL A 163 62.03 -0.15 15.14
C VAL A 163 62.14 1.36 14.92
N ASP A 164 62.91 1.77 13.92
CA ASP A 164 63.33 3.16 13.70
C ASP A 164 62.70 3.84 12.47
N TYR A 165 62.06 3.08 11.56
CA TYR A 165 61.35 3.61 10.39
C TYR A 165 59.96 2.97 10.17
N THR A 166 59.07 3.71 9.50
CA THR A 166 57.76 3.20 9.07
C THR A 166 57.90 2.28 7.85
N GLY A 167 57.06 1.25 7.78
CA GLY A 167 57.12 0.20 6.75
C GLY A 167 57.85 -1.07 7.20
N GLN A 168 58.48 -1.08 8.38
CA GLN A 168 59.09 -2.28 8.95
C GLN A 168 58.02 -3.30 9.38
N GLN A 169 58.22 -4.57 9.02
CA GLN A 169 57.40 -5.67 9.53
C GLN A 169 57.81 -6.05 10.95
N VAL A 170 56.82 -6.36 11.79
CA VAL A 170 57.00 -6.80 13.17
C VAL A 170 56.11 -7.99 13.49
N GLU A 171 56.59 -8.90 14.33
CA GLU A 171 55.81 -10.00 14.88
C GLU A 171 55.15 -9.63 16.23
N GLY A 172 54.10 -10.37 16.61
CA GLY A 172 53.50 -10.25 17.93
C GLY A 172 54.53 -10.58 19.03
N GLY A 173 54.73 -9.68 19.97
CA GLY A 173 55.73 -9.79 21.04
C GLY A 173 57.14 -9.30 20.67
N GLU A 174 57.37 -8.88 19.42
CA GLU A 174 58.65 -8.32 19.01
C GLU A 174 58.95 -7.01 19.76
N ARG A 175 60.23 -6.75 20.04
CA ARG A 175 60.67 -5.56 20.78
C ARG A 175 60.60 -4.33 19.88
N LEU A 176 59.89 -3.30 20.31
CA LEU A 176 59.73 -2.04 19.57
C LEU A 176 60.61 -0.93 20.14
N ALA A 177 60.59 -0.75 21.45
CA ALA A 177 61.36 0.28 22.13
C ALA A 177 61.78 -0.14 23.54
N SER A 178 62.83 0.50 24.07
CA SER A 178 63.27 0.41 25.45
C SER A 178 63.05 1.76 26.14
N ILE A 179 62.34 1.78 27.26
CA ILE A 179 62.03 2.98 28.04
C ILE A 179 62.71 2.94 29.40
N TYR A 180 63.48 3.97 29.73
CA TYR A 180 63.99 4.23 31.07
C TYR A 180 62.89 4.87 31.93
N SER A 181 62.49 4.23 33.03
CA SER A 181 61.40 4.71 33.90
C SER A 181 61.80 4.72 35.38
N PRO A 182 62.06 5.91 35.97
CA PRO A 182 62.35 6.06 37.40
C PRO A 182 61.22 5.56 38.31
N ASP A 183 59.97 5.77 37.89
CA ASP A 183 58.78 5.38 38.66
C ASP A 183 58.69 3.86 38.76
N LEU A 184 59.00 3.17 37.67
CA LEU A 184 58.99 1.72 37.66
C LEU A 184 60.18 1.14 38.44
N LEU A 185 61.36 1.74 38.35
CA LEU A 185 62.51 1.35 39.16
C LEU A 185 62.14 1.39 40.66
N SER A 186 61.49 2.47 41.08
CA SER A 186 61.04 2.67 42.46
C SER A 186 59.95 1.65 42.85
N ALA A 187 58.95 1.43 41.99
CA ALA A 187 57.89 0.47 42.23
C ALA A 187 58.39 -0.99 42.29
N GLN A 188 59.39 -1.35 41.48
CA GLN A 188 60.04 -2.67 41.55
C GLN A 188 60.82 -2.84 42.85
N ALA A 189 61.53 -1.81 43.31
CA ALA A 189 62.22 -1.84 44.60
C ALA A 189 61.26 -2.04 45.77
N GLU A 190 60.12 -1.33 45.76
CA GLU A 190 59.04 -1.51 46.75
C GLU A 190 58.51 -2.96 46.77
N LEU A 191 58.27 -3.55 45.59
CA LEU A 191 57.82 -4.94 45.47
C LEU A 191 58.83 -5.92 46.09
N ILE A 192 60.11 -5.77 45.73
CA ILE A 192 61.18 -6.65 46.22
C ILE A 192 61.30 -6.54 47.74
N GLN A 193 61.30 -5.31 48.29
CA GLN A 193 61.34 -5.13 49.75
C GLN A 193 60.12 -5.69 50.47
N ALA A 194 58.92 -5.57 49.88
CA ALA A 194 57.71 -6.17 50.44
C ALA A 194 57.80 -7.69 50.46
N ALA A 195 58.32 -8.31 49.39
CA ALA A 195 58.53 -9.76 49.30
C ALA A 195 59.56 -10.26 50.32
N GLU A 196 60.72 -9.60 50.42
CA GLU A 196 61.76 -9.91 51.41
C GLU A 196 61.24 -9.78 52.85
N THR A 197 60.39 -8.79 53.11
CA THR A 197 59.79 -8.58 54.43
C THR A 197 58.84 -9.72 54.79
N LEU A 198 58.02 -10.15 53.83
CA LEU A 198 57.12 -11.29 54.02
C LEU A 198 57.91 -12.59 54.27
N GLU A 199 58.98 -12.82 53.51
CA GLU A 199 59.85 -13.99 53.68
C GLU A 199 60.51 -14.01 55.07
N ARG A 200 61.04 -12.87 55.52
CA ARG A 200 61.65 -12.74 56.87
C ARG A 200 60.64 -12.97 58.00
N LEU A 201 59.36 -12.71 57.74
CA LEU A 201 58.27 -12.91 58.69
C LEU A 201 57.65 -14.31 58.61
N ALA A 202 58.13 -15.20 57.73
CA ALA A 202 57.61 -16.56 57.57
C ALA A 202 57.63 -17.35 58.90
N ASP A 203 58.65 -17.16 59.73
CA ASP A 203 58.80 -17.82 61.04
C ASP A 203 58.12 -17.07 62.22
N SER A 204 57.47 -15.93 61.96
CA SER A 204 56.83 -15.12 63.01
C SER A 204 55.57 -15.80 63.58
N ARG A 205 55.37 -15.70 64.89
CA ARG A 205 54.17 -16.21 65.60
C ARG A 205 52.94 -15.29 65.48
N SER A 206 53.09 -14.06 64.98
CA SER A 206 52.00 -13.09 64.85
C SER A 206 51.29 -13.21 63.50
N THR A 207 50.03 -13.64 63.51
CA THR A 207 49.17 -13.75 62.32
C THR A 207 48.88 -12.38 61.70
N LEU A 208 48.63 -11.37 62.53
CA LEU A 208 48.37 -10.00 62.10
C LEU A 208 49.55 -9.40 61.31
N THR A 209 50.78 -9.64 61.79
CA THR A 209 51.99 -9.11 61.14
C THR A 209 52.22 -9.75 59.76
N LYS A 210 52.00 -11.07 59.64
CA LYS A 210 52.04 -11.78 58.35
C LYS A 210 50.98 -11.27 57.38
N GLN A 211 49.75 -11.05 57.86
CA GLN A 211 48.66 -10.54 57.03
C GLN A 211 48.93 -9.11 56.53
N THR A 212 49.49 -8.23 57.37
CA THR A 212 49.89 -6.89 56.94
C THR A 212 51.00 -6.94 55.89
N ALA A 213 52.03 -7.77 56.08
CA ALA A 213 53.10 -7.92 55.10
C ALA A 213 52.58 -8.46 53.75
N GLN A 214 51.65 -9.42 53.79
CA GLN A 214 50.99 -9.94 52.58
C GLN A 214 50.23 -8.84 51.85
N ARG A 215 49.41 -8.04 52.56
CA ARG A 215 48.68 -6.92 51.96
C ARG A 215 49.61 -5.89 51.32
N THR A 216 50.78 -5.62 51.92
CA THR A 216 51.79 -4.73 51.33
C THR A 216 52.37 -5.31 50.05
N LEU A 217 52.68 -6.61 50.02
CA LEU A 217 53.12 -7.29 48.81
C LEU A 217 52.04 -7.24 47.72
N ASP A 218 50.79 -7.52 48.07
CA ASP A 218 49.66 -7.46 47.14
C ASP A 218 49.46 -6.05 46.59
N ALA A 219 49.59 -5.01 47.42
CA ALA A 219 49.54 -3.61 47.00
C ALA A 219 50.67 -3.25 46.03
N ALA A 220 51.90 -3.70 46.30
CA ALA A 220 53.04 -3.48 45.40
C ALA A 220 52.88 -4.22 44.06
N ARG A 221 52.36 -5.47 44.08
CA ARG A 221 51.99 -6.21 42.86
C ARG A 221 50.92 -5.46 42.07
N LYS A 222 49.89 -4.95 42.75
CA LYS A 222 48.82 -4.18 42.10
C LYS A 222 49.34 -2.88 41.49
N LYS A 223 50.25 -2.18 42.16
CA LYS A 223 50.91 -0.96 41.64
C LYS A 223 51.63 -1.24 40.32
N LEU A 224 52.45 -2.29 40.24
CA LEU A 224 53.15 -2.65 39.00
C LEU A 224 52.21 -3.13 37.89
N SER A 225 51.13 -3.82 38.25
CA SER A 225 50.08 -4.18 37.28
C SER A 225 49.37 -2.95 36.71
N LEU A 226 49.13 -1.91 37.51
CA LEU A 226 48.57 -0.64 37.04
C LEU A 226 49.55 0.16 36.17
N LEU A 227 50.86 -0.08 36.33
CA LEU A 227 51.91 0.43 35.45
C LEU A 227 52.12 -0.45 34.21
N GLY A 228 51.21 -1.40 33.94
CA GLY A 228 51.17 -2.19 32.71
C GLY A 228 52.07 -3.42 32.67
N LEU A 229 52.68 -3.83 33.79
CA LEU A 229 53.43 -5.09 33.82
C LEU A 229 52.47 -6.28 33.93
N SER A 230 52.71 -7.31 33.11
CA SER A 230 51.99 -8.58 33.22
C SER A 230 52.41 -9.35 34.47
N GLY A 231 51.56 -10.28 34.94
CA GLY A 231 51.87 -11.12 36.11
C GLY A 231 53.21 -11.86 35.97
N GLY A 232 53.50 -12.39 34.77
CA GLY A 232 54.77 -13.05 34.46
C GLY A 232 55.98 -12.11 34.51
N GLN A 233 55.82 -10.84 34.12
CA GLN A 233 56.86 -9.82 34.26
C GLN A 233 57.08 -9.45 35.73
N ILE A 234 56.02 -9.33 36.54
CA ILE A 234 56.11 -9.08 37.98
C ILE A 234 56.84 -10.24 38.68
N ASP A 235 56.52 -11.49 38.34
CA ASP A 235 57.21 -12.67 38.87
C ASP A 235 58.67 -12.75 38.42
N ALA A 236 58.99 -12.25 37.22
CA ALA A 236 60.37 -12.14 36.76
C ALA A 236 61.17 -11.09 37.58
N VAL A 237 60.54 -9.99 38.00
CA VAL A 237 61.15 -9.01 38.92
C VAL A 237 61.47 -9.66 40.27
N LEU A 238 60.52 -10.40 40.85
CA LEU A 238 60.70 -11.10 42.12
C LEU A 238 61.81 -12.15 42.05
N ARG A 239 61.83 -12.97 40.98
CA ARG A 239 62.87 -13.99 40.77
C ARG A 239 64.26 -13.39 40.57
N ARG A 240 64.34 -12.23 39.92
CA ARG A 240 65.60 -11.52 39.69
C ARG A 240 66.15 -10.91 40.98
N GLY A 241 65.29 -10.49 41.89
CA GLY A 241 65.68 -9.90 43.18
C GLY A 241 66.31 -8.50 43.08
N THR A 242 66.45 -7.94 41.88
CA THR A 242 66.95 -6.57 41.67
C THR A 242 66.02 -5.75 40.76
N PRO A 243 65.74 -4.47 41.09
CA PRO A 243 65.01 -3.57 40.21
C PRO A 243 65.75 -3.36 38.86
N SER A 244 65.00 -3.21 37.78
CA SER A 244 65.52 -2.74 36.49
C SER A 244 64.99 -1.34 36.19
N ASP A 245 65.86 -0.51 35.65
CA ASP A 245 65.58 0.86 35.22
C ASP A 245 64.97 0.94 33.81
N HIS A 246 64.96 -0.16 33.05
CA HIS A 246 64.43 -0.23 31.69
C HIS A 246 63.25 -1.19 31.56
N VAL A 247 62.31 -0.84 30.69
CA VAL A 247 61.27 -1.76 30.20
C VAL A 247 61.28 -1.80 28.70
N THR A 248 61.11 -3.01 28.17
CA THR A 248 60.91 -3.20 26.74
C THR A 248 59.42 -3.14 26.43
N ILE A 249 59.06 -2.23 25.53
CA ILE A 249 57.75 -2.14 24.91
C ILE A 249 57.78 -3.06 23.69
N THR A 250 56.80 -3.96 23.64
CA THR A 250 56.68 -5.00 22.61
C THR A 250 55.41 -4.81 21.80
N SER A 251 55.40 -5.29 20.56
CA SER A 251 54.19 -5.26 19.72
C SER A 251 53.12 -6.20 20.29
N THR A 252 51.87 -5.76 20.33
CA THR A 252 50.73 -6.61 20.73
C THR A 252 50.22 -7.46 19.57
N THR A 253 50.48 -7.04 18.32
CA THR A 253 50.06 -7.73 17.09
C THR A 253 51.23 -7.85 16.12
N GLY A 254 51.13 -8.79 15.17
CA GLY A 254 52.01 -8.82 14.01
C GLY A 254 51.47 -7.90 12.92
N GLY A 255 52.36 -7.29 12.13
CA GLY A 255 51.97 -6.41 11.04
C GLY A 255 53.09 -5.50 10.56
N VAL A 256 52.71 -4.40 9.90
CA VAL A 256 53.63 -3.37 9.39
C VAL A 256 53.47 -2.11 10.23
N VAL A 257 54.57 -1.49 10.66
CA VAL A 257 54.53 -0.20 11.35
C VAL A 257 54.16 0.91 10.37
N ILE A 258 52.93 1.41 10.43
CA ILE A 258 52.44 2.45 9.51
C ILE A 258 52.73 3.86 10.02
N GLU A 259 52.81 4.04 11.33
CA GLU A 259 53.15 5.33 11.95
C GLU A 259 54.12 5.13 13.11
N ARG A 260 55.01 6.11 13.27
CA ARG A 260 55.92 6.23 14.41
C ARG A 260 55.79 7.63 14.99
N HIS A 261 55.27 7.73 16.21
CA HIS A 261 54.95 8.99 16.88
C HIS A 261 56.10 9.54 17.73
N VAL A 262 57.16 8.76 17.90
CA VAL A 262 58.26 9.06 18.84
C VAL A 262 59.64 8.93 18.22
N THR A 263 60.64 9.58 18.85
CA THR A 263 62.05 9.52 18.48
C THR A 263 62.90 9.06 19.66
N GLU A 264 64.04 8.45 19.39
CA GLU A 264 64.98 8.04 20.43
C GLU A 264 65.46 9.26 21.23
N GLY A 265 65.53 9.11 22.55
CA GLY A 265 65.85 10.18 23.51
C GLY A 265 64.64 10.98 24.00
N ALA A 266 63.46 10.84 23.39
CA ALA A 266 62.27 11.58 23.80
C ALA A 266 61.70 11.10 25.14
N TYR A 267 61.14 12.02 25.92
CA TYR A 267 60.39 11.71 27.13
C TYR A 267 58.90 11.56 26.79
N VAL A 268 58.28 10.46 27.22
CA VAL A 268 56.87 10.15 26.99
C VAL A 268 56.13 10.00 28.31
N GLN A 269 54.83 10.29 28.30
CA GLN A 269 53.93 10.08 29.43
C GLN A 269 53.18 8.74 29.26
N THR A 270 52.65 8.20 30.35
CA THR A 270 51.73 7.06 30.28
C THR A 270 50.53 7.40 29.38
N GLY A 271 50.19 6.50 28.48
CA GLY A 271 49.14 6.65 27.47
C GLY A 271 49.60 7.32 26.17
N ALA A 272 50.83 7.84 26.09
CA ALA A 272 51.32 8.44 24.85
C ALA A 272 51.46 7.38 23.73
N PRO A 273 50.93 7.63 22.52
CA PRO A 273 51.07 6.71 21.41
C PRO A 273 52.51 6.68 20.91
N LEU A 274 53.02 5.49 20.61
CA LEU A 274 54.41 5.29 20.16
C LEU A 274 54.46 4.81 18.72
N PHE A 275 53.68 3.79 18.40
CA PHE A 275 53.64 3.16 17.08
C PHE A 275 52.21 2.78 16.72
N THR A 276 51.89 2.85 15.43
CA THR A 276 50.67 2.26 14.87
C THR A 276 51.09 1.08 13.99
N VAL A 277 50.62 -0.12 14.31
CA VAL A 277 50.90 -1.36 13.57
C VAL A 277 49.64 -1.80 12.85
N ALA A 278 49.74 -2.09 11.55
CA ALA A 278 48.65 -2.57 10.73
C ALA A 278 48.91 -4.00 10.25
N ASP A 279 48.00 -4.93 10.52
CA ASP A 279 48.00 -6.22 9.85
C ASP A 279 47.39 -6.07 8.45
N LEU A 280 48.21 -6.25 7.42
CA LEU A 280 47.84 -6.06 6.02
C LEU A 280 47.42 -7.37 5.32
N SER A 281 47.31 -8.50 6.04
CA SER A 281 46.86 -9.77 5.48
C SER A 281 45.42 -9.72 4.95
N ARG A 282 44.62 -8.78 5.47
CA ARG A 282 43.33 -8.35 4.91
C ARG A 282 43.32 -6.85 4.77
N VAL A 283 42.67 -6.36 3.73
CA VAL A 283 42.53 -4.93 3.48
C VAL A 283 41.08 -4.62 3.14
N TRP A 284 40.68 -3.38 3.43
CA TRP A 284 39.43 -2.88 2.92
C TRP A 284 39.63 -2.27 1.54
N VAL A 285 38.66 -2.46 0.67
CA VAL A 285 38.55 -1.73 -0.58
C VAL A 285 37.33 -0.83 -0.45
N VAL A 286 37.59 0.47 -0.33
CA VAL A 286 36.54 1.47 -0.15
C VAL A 286 36.18 2.01 -1.53
N LEU A 287 35.03 1.59 -2.02
CA LEU A 287 34.42 2.05 -3.26
C LEU A 287 33.46 3.20 -2.98
N GLU A 288 33.34 4.11 -3.94
CA GLU A 288 32.37 5.20 -3.94
C GLU A 288 31.26 4.84 -4.94
N ALA A 289 30.03 4.68 -4.43
CA ALA A 289 28.85 4.39 -5.22
C ALA A 289 27.95 5.62 -5.28
N TYR A 290 27.40 5.95 -6.46
CA TYR A 290 26.41 7.00 -6.57
C TYR A 290 25.08 6.56 -5.95
N GLU A 291 24.25 7.54 -5.57
CA GLU A 291 22.89 7.27 -5.06
C GLU A 291 22.09 6.35 -6.01
N SER A 292 22.28 6.48 -7.33
CA SER A 292 21.64 5.64 -8.35
C SER A 292 22.12 4.19 -8.40
N ASP A 293 23.32 3.91 -7.90
CA ASP A 293 23.94 2.58 -7.97
C ASP A 293 23.57 1.70 -6.76
N LEU A 294 23.17 2.32 -5.64
CA LEU A 294 22.85 1.64 -4.38
C LEU A 294 21.80 0.53 -4.48
N PRO A 295 20.69 0.68 -5.24
CA PRO A 295 19.69 -0.39 -5.36
C PRO A 295 20.28 -1.72 -5.89
N TRP A 296 21.45 -1.65 -6.52
CA TRP A 296 22.13 -2.77 -7.17
C TRP A 296 23.30 -3.34 -6.35
N ILE A 297 23.54 -2.83 -5.15
CA ILE A 297 24.62 -3.23 -4.25
C ILE A 297 24.02 -3.77 -2.95
N ARG A 298 24.31 -5.03 -2.63
CA ARG A 298 23.82 -5.70 -1.42
C ARG A 298 24.96 -6.09 -0.48
N MET A 299 24.68 -6.14 0.81
CA MET A 299 25.58 -6.72 1.80
C MET A 299 25.86 -8.20 1.48
N GLY A 300 27.09 -8.66 1.70
CA GLY A 300 27.55 -10.02 1.37
C GLY A 300 27.80 -10.27 -0.12
N GLN A 301 27.55 -9.29 -0.99
CA GLN A 301 27.79 -9.44 -2.42
C GLN A 301 29.29 -9.49 -2.73
N THR A 302 29.70 -10.46 -3.56
CA THR A 302 31.06 -10.52 -4.07
C THR A 302 31.24 -9.55 -5.24
N VAL A 303 32.25 -8.69 -5.13
CA VAL A 303 32.59 -7.66 -6.10
C VAL A 303 33.97 -7.91 -6.69
N ARG A 304 34.04 -7.89 -8.03
CA ARG A 304 35.31 -7.97 -8.75
C ARG A 304 35.86 -6.58 -9.00
N PHE A 305 37.14 -6.41 -8.67
CA PHE A 305 37.85 -5.16 -8.89
C PHE A 305 39.23 -5.39 -9.48
N ALA A 306 39.72 -4.39 -10.18
CA ALA A 306 41.06 -4.34 -10.74
C ALA A 306 41.78 -3.11 -10.18
N THR A 307 43.11 -3.18 -10.14
CA THR A 307 43.96 -2.05 -9.80
C THR A 307 44.95 -1.80 -10.93
N ALA A 308 45.23 -0.52 -11.21
CA ALA A 308 46.23 -0.14 -12.21
C ALA A 308 47.65 -0.65 -11.86
N ALA A 309 47.90 -0.99 -10.59
CA ALA A 309 49.18 -1.55 -10.15
C ALA A 309 49.42 -2.98 -10.64
N HIS A 310 48.36 -3.73 -10.97
CA HIS A 310 48.42 -5.11 -11.46
C HIS A 310 47.52 -5.27 -12.72
N PRO A 311 47.96 -4.77 -13.89
CA PRO A 311 47.13 -4.79 -15.10
C PRO A 311 46.80 -6.21 -15.57
N GLY A 312 45.53 -6.45 -15.93
CA GLY A 312 45.06 -7.74 -16.45
C GLY A 312 44.65 -8.74 -15.37
N GLU A 313 44.84 -8.42 -14.10
CA GLU A 313 44.43 -9.24 -12.98
C GLU A 313 43.19 -8.67 -12.29
N THR A 314 42.32 -9.57 -11.83
CA THR A 314 41.10 -9.24 -11.09
C THR A 314 41.18 -9.81 -9.69
N PHE A 315 40.82 -9.00 -8.71
CA PHE A 315 40.69 -9.35 -7.31
C PHE A 315 39.22 -9.42 -6.96
N GLU A 316 38.90 -10.18 -5.92
CA GLU A 316 37.54 -10.31 -5.39
C GLU A 316 37.51 -9.81 -3.95
N GLY A 317 36.41 -9.16 -3.59
CA GLY A 317 36.14 -8.73 -2.22
C GLY A 317 34.65 -8.78 -1.93
N GLU A 318 34.28 -8.96 -0.67
CA GLU A 318 32.89 -9.08 -0.23
C GLU A 318 32.41 -7.77 0.39
N VAL A 319 31.20 -7.31 0.03
CA VAL A 319 30.59 -6.12 0.64
C VAL A 319 30.29 -6.39 2.12
N VAL A 320 31.10 -5.84 3.00
CA VAL A 320 30.97 -6.00 4.46
C VAL A 320 30.32 -4.80 5.14
N TYR A 321 30.23 -3.66 4.45
CA TYR A 321 29.63 -2.45 5.00
C TYR A 321 29.23 -1.45 3.91
N ILE A 322 28.05 -0.86 4.06
CA ILE A 322 27.57 0.26 3.24
C ILE A 322 27.34 1.44 4.21
N ASP A 323 27.97 2.57 3.94
CA ASP A 323 27.90 3.76 4.80
C ASP A 323 26.45 4.29 4.85
N PRO A 324 25.84 4.50 6.03
CA PRO A 324 24.47 5.02 6.13
C PRO A 324 24.37 6.50 5.74
N PHE A 325 25.50 7.20 5.54
CA PHE A 325 25.53 8.61 5.20
C PHE A 325 26.05 8.84 3.78
N VAL A 326 25.37 9.74 3.05
CA VAL A 326 25.83 10.25 1.76
C VAL A 326 26.86 11.36 1.98
N ASP A 327 28.00 11.27 1.30
CA ASP A 327 28.93 12.40 1.23
C ASP A 327 28.29 13.54 0.43
N ARG A 328 28.03 14.67 1.09
CA ARG A 328 27.34 15.82 0.48
C ARG A 328 28.12 16.48 -0.65
N SER A 329 29.45 16.32 -0.68
CA SER A 329 30.32 16.96 -1.67
C SER A 329 30.39 16.15 -2.97
N THR A 330 30.45 14.82 -2.87
CA THR A 330 30.54 13.93 -4.02
C THR A 330 29.21 13.28 -4.41
N ARG A 331 28.20 13.35 -3.54
CA ARG A 331 26.92 12.62 -3.65
C ARG A 331 27.11 11.12 -3.83
N THR A 332 28.08 10.58 -3.09
CA THR A 332 28.39 9.15 -3.10
C THR A 332 28.26 8.55 -1.72
N ILE A 333 27.97 7.26 -1.67
CA ILE A 333 28.02 6.42 -0.49
C ILE A 333 29.26 5.54 -0.56
N ARG A 334 29.95 5.40 0.57
CA ARG A 334 31.13 4.53 0.67
C ARG A 334 30.67 3.09 0.89
N VAL A 335 31.12 2.21 0.01
CA VAL A 335 30.90 0.76 0.09
C VAL A 335 32.25 0.11 0.41
N ARG A 336 32.34 -0.59 1.54
CA ARG A 336 33.57 -1.27 1.96
C ARG A 336 33.50 -2.73 1.57
N LEU A 337 34.51 -3.17 0.83
CA LEU A 337 34.74 -4.57 0.55
C LEU A 337 35.85 -5.09 1.46
N GLU A 338 35.70 -6.29 2.01
CA GLU A 338 36.83 -7.02 2.59
C GLU A 338 37.50 -7.84 1.48
N ALA A 339 38.81 -7.65 1.29
CA ALA A 339 39.61 -8.39 0.32
C ALA A 339 40.76 -9.14 1.01
N ASN A 340 40.98 -10.39 0.62
CA ASN A 340 42.14 -11.16 1.08
C ASN A 340 43.43 -10.59 0.46
N ASN A 341 44.48 -10.49 1.26
CA ASN A 341 45.76 -9.90 0.88
C ASN A 341 46.95 -10.62 1.54
N GLU A 342 46.87 -11.95 1.70
CA GLU A 342 47.95 -12.79 2.24
C GLU A 342 49.28 -12.66 1.49
N ASP A 343 49.23 -12.36 0.18
CA ASP A 343 50.40 -12.16 -0.67
C ASP A 343 50.92 -10.70 -0.67
N GLY A 344 50.25 -9.80 0.05
CA GLY A 344 50.64 -8.40 0.22
C GLY A 344 50.63 -7.56 -1.06
N ARG A 345 49.88 -7.99 -2.09
CA ARG A 345 49.84 -7.34 -3.41
C ARG A 345 48.99 -6.08 -3.43
N LEU A 346 47.92 -6.05 -2.64
CA LEU A 346 47.05 -4.90 -2.45
C LEU A 346 47.65 -4.01 -1.36
N LYS A 347 48.15 -2.83 -1.76
CA LYS A 347 48.71 -1.87 -0.82
C LYS A 347 47.71 -0.75 -0.54
N PRO A 348 47.50 -0.37 0.73
CA PRO A 348 46.70 0.80 1.08
C PRO A 348 47.11 2.04 0.28
N GLY A 349 46.12 2.79 -0.20
CA GLY A 349 46.28 3.94 -1.09
C GLY A 349 46.24 3.61 -2.59
N MET A 350 46.27 2.34 -3.00
CA MET A 350 46.09 1.98 -4.41
C MET A 350 44.68 2.32 -4.90
N PHE A 351 44.57 2.93 -6.09
CA PHE A 351 43.30 3.11 -6.76
C PHE A 351 42.77 1.77 -7.29
N VAL A 352 41.46 1.60 -7.17
CA VAL A 352 40.74 0.45 -7.71
C VAL A 352 39.60 0.90 -8.62
N THR A 353 39.30 0.06 -9.59
CA THR A 353 38.08 0.15 -10.37
C THR A 353 37.38 -1.18 -10.23
N ALA A 354 36.16 -1.15 -9.68
CA ALA A 354 35.31 -2.31 -9.60
C ALA A 354 34.30 -2.29 -10.75
N ALA A 355 34.04 -3.47 -11.30
CA ALA A 355 32.97 -3.67 -12.27
C ALA A 355 32.06 -4.74 -11.68
N GLN A 356 30.92 -4.31 -11.16
CA GLN A 356 29.92 -5.21 -10.62
C GLN A 356 28.89 -5.47 -11.71
N ARG A 357 28.71 -6.74 -12.09
CA ARG A 357 27.53 -7.15 -12.84
C ARG A 357 26.50 -7.63 -11.83
N THR A 358 25.37 -6.94 -11.74
CA THR A 358 24.21 -7.35 -10.94
C THR A 358 23.14 -7.78 -11.92
N GLU A 359 22.71 -9.04 -11.81
CA GLU A 359 21.49 -9.51 -12.47
C GLU A 359 20.30 -9.04 -11.63
N ALA A 360 19.26 -8.50 -12.27
CA ALA A 360 18.05 -8.06 -11.58
C ALA A 360 17.51 -9.23 -10.71
N GLY A 361 17.21 -8.94 -9.43
CA GLY A 361 16.68 -9.94 -8.50
C GLY A 361 15.21 -10.28 -8.76
N ASP A 362 14.80 -11.48 -8.33
CA ASP A 362 13.49 -12.17 -8.25
C ASP A 362 12.44 -12.03 -9.36
N ASP A 363 12.38 -10.91 -10.09
CA ASP A 363 11.54 -10.74 -11.27
C ASP A 363 12.41 -10.89 -12.51
N ALA A 364 12.50 -12.12 -13.04
CA ALA A 364 13.50 -12.50 -14.04
C ALA A 364 13.40 -11.68 -15.36
N THR A 365 12.27 -11.01 -15.61
CA THR A 365 12.01 -10.20 -16.81
C THR A 365 11.02 -9.06 -16.52
N PRO A 366 11.46 -7.94 -15.92
CA PRO A 366 10.59 -6.78 -15.72
C PRO A 366 10.26 -6.09 -17.06
N LEU A 367 9.16 -5.32 -17.09
CA LEU A 367 8.85 -4.41 -18.18
C LEU A 367 9.89 -3.27 -18.21
N VAL A 368 10.40 -2.96 -19.40
CA VAL A 368 11.41 -1.90 -19.58
C VAL A 368 11.02 -0.91 -20.66
N ILE A 369 11.43 0.33 -20.45
CA ILE A 369 11.33 1.40 -21.45
C ILE A 369 12.67 2.13 -21.62
N PRO A 370 12.96 2.70 -22.81
CA PRO A 370 14.14 3.53 -23.01
C PRO A 370 14.21 4.70 -22.01
N ALA A 371 15.40 5.01 -21.50
CA ALA A 371 15.59 6.08 -20.53
C ALA A 371 15.24 7.49 -21.05
N SER A 372 15.05 7.63 -22.36
CA SER A 372 14.61 8.87 -23.02
C SER A 372 13.08 9.01 -23.14
N ALA A 373 12.32 7.95 -22.89
CA ALA A 373 10.87 7.94 -22.99
C ALA A 373 10.15 8.66 -21.83
N PRO A 374 10.49 8.42 -20.54
CA PRO A 374 9.76 9.03 -19.44
C PRO A 374 10.15 10.50 -19.21
N LEU A 375 9.14 11.33 -19.00
CA LEU A 375 9.26 12.69 -18.46
C LEU A 375 9.17 12.60 -16.94
N LEU A 376 10.33 12.75 -16.28
CA LEU A 376 10.49 12.47 -14.85
C LEU A 376 9.86 13.54 -13.97
N THR A 377 8.99 13.14 -13.04
CA THR A 377 8.42 13.99 -11.97
C THR A 377 8.76 13.49 -10.56
N GLY A 378 9.65 12.49 -10.45
CA GLY A 378 10.06 11.85 -9.20
C GLY A 378 10.04 10.32 -9.33
N LYS A 379 9.39 9.62 -8.38
CA LYS A 379 9.03 8.19 -8.52
C LYS A 379 7.99 7.98 -9.63
N ARG A 380 7.19 9.02 -9.91
CA ARG A 380 6.25 9.09 -11.03
C ARG A 380 6.94 9.64 -12.28
N ALA A 381 6.43 9.23 -13.43
CA ALA A 381 6.79 9.82 -14.70
C ALA A 381 5.58 9.84 -15.64
N VAL A 382 5.61 10.75 -16.60
CA VAL A 382 4.64 10.76 -17.71
C VAL A 382 5.34 10.21 -18.95
N VAL A 383 4.71 9.24 -19.60
CA VAL A 383 5.12 8.73 -20.92
C VAL A 383 4.01 9.00 -21.93
N TYR A 384 4.36 9.09 -23.21
CA TYR A 384 3.38 9.19 -24.28
C TYR A 384 3.33 7.88 -25.04
N LEU A 385 2.14 7.32 -25.20
CA LEU A 385 1.89 6.12 -25.99
C LEU A 385 1.26 6.50 -27.33
N GLN A 386 1.64 5.78 -28.38
CA GLN A 386 1.03 5.87 -29.70
C GLN A 386 -0.14 4.89 -29.78
N HIS A 387 -1.26 5.33 -30.35
CA HIS A 387 -2.39 4.45 -30.62
C HIS A 387 -2.01 3.35 -31.64
N PRO A 388 -2.30 2.06 -31.38
CA PRO A 388 -1.92 0.96 -32.29
C PRO A 388 -2.47 1.14 -33.71
N ASP A 389 -3.72 1.60 -33.82
CA ASP A 389 -4.40 1.76 -35.11
C ASP A 389 -4.23 3.14 -35.77
N ASP A 390 -3.68 4.13 -35.03
CA ASP A 390 -3.50 5.49 -35.55
C ASP A 390 -2.12 6.06 -35.17
N PRO A 391 -1.16 6.06 -36.11
CA PRO A 391 0.19 6.50 -35.81
C PRO A 391 0.30 8.02 -35.62
N GLY A 392 -0.76 8.79 -35.91
CA GLY A 392 -0.86 10.22 -35.64
C GLY A 392 -1.38 10.55 -34.25
N LEU A 393 -1.90 9.57 -33.51
CA LEU A 393 -2.57 9.78 -32.25
C LEU A 393 -1.69 9.34 -31.07
N TYR A 394 -1.55 10.22 -30.08
CA TYR A 394 -0.77 9.97 -28.87
C TYR A 394 -1.57 10.33 -27.62
N TYR A 395 -1.37 9.59 -26.54
CA TYR A 395 -1.97 9.89 -25.23
C TYR A 395 -0.92 9.80 -24.12
N GLY A 396 -0.99 10.74 -23.18
CA GLY A 396 -0.10 10.79 -22.02
C GLY A 396 -0.58 9.84 -20.92
N GLN A 397 0.33 9.02 -20.40
CA GLN A 397 0.05 8.02 -19.38
C GLN A 397 1.02 8.21 -18.20
N GLU A 398 0.48 8.17 -16.98
CA GLU A 398 1.27 8.28 -15.76
C GLU A 398 1.71 6.90 -15.28
N ILE A 399 3.00 6.77 -14.99
CA ILE A 399 3.63 5.48 -14.68
C ILE A 399 4.48 5.59 -13.43
N VAL A 400 4.68 4.45 -12.76
CA VAL A 400 5.63 4.33 -11.65
C VAL A 400 6.89 3.63 -12.13
N LEU A 401 8.03 4.31 -12.01
CA LEU A 401 9.32 3.80 -12.42
C LEU A 401 10.02 3.06 -11.29
N GLY A 402 10.63 1.93 -11.63
CA GLY A 402 11.63 1.24 -10.84
C GLY A 402 13.04 1.82 -11.02
N PRO A 403 14.06 1.15 -10.46
CA PRO A 403 15.42 1.64 -10.56
C PRO A 403 15.89 1.66 -12.03
N ARG A 404 16.64 2.71 -12.38
CA ARG A 404 17.25 2.82 -13.70
C ARG A 404 18.31 1.73 -13.88
N ALA A 405 18.28 1.06 -15.02
CA ALA A 405 19.22 0.01 -15.36
C ALA A 405 19.90 0.33 -16.69
N GLY A 406 20.94 1.18 -16.62
CA GLY A 406 21.72 1.59 -17.79
C GLY A 406 20.96 2.58 -18.69
N ASP A 407 20.64 2.15 -19.91
CA ASP A 407 19.92 2.91 -20.93
C ASP A 407 18.39 2.72 -20.88
N VAL A 408 17.89 1.92 -19.94
CA VAL A 408 16.46 1.68 -19.73
C VAL A 408 16.03 1.96 -18.29
N TYR A 409 14.73 2.24 -18.10
CA TYR A 409 14.07 2.17 -16.81
C TYR A 409 13.26 0.89 -16.71
N ILE A 410 13.23 0.31 -15.50
CA ILE A 410 12.24 -0.69 -15.13
C ILE A 410 10.91 0.04 -14.89
N VAL A 411 9.81 -0.51 -15.40
CA VAL A 411 8.45 -0.03 -15.14
C VAL A 411 7.83 -0.93 -14.08
N ARG A 412 7.32 -0.33 -13.00
CA ARG A 412 6.60 -1.06 -11.96
C ARG A 412 5.11 -1.08 -12.24
N GLU A 413 4.55 0.08 -12.57
CA GLU A 413 3.12 0.25 -12.82
C GLU A 413 2.85 1.18 -14.00
N GLY A 414 1.66 1.00 -14.59
CA GLY A 414 1.09 1.93 -15.55
C GLY A 414 1.44 1.66 -17.01
N LEU A 415 2.05 0.52 -17.38
CA LEU A 415 2.22 0.11 -18.79
C LEU A 415 2.00 -1.38 -18.97
N SER A 416 1.63 -1.77 -20.19
CA SER A 416 1.47 -3.16 -20.61
C SER A 416 2.55 -3.54 -21.64
N GLU A 417 2.83 -4.85 -21.75
CA GLU A 417 3.71 -5.36 -22.80
C GLU A 417 3.11 -5.09 -24.18
N GLY A 418 3.92 -4.63 -25.12
CA GLY A 418 3.48 -4.29 -26.48
C GLY A 418 3.02 -2.83 -26.67
N ASP A 419 2.82 -2.05 -25.60
CA ASP A 419 2.51 -0.63 -25.70
C ASP A 419 3.57 0.11 -26.54
N LEU A 420 3.16 1.01 -27.43
CA LEU A 420 4.08 1.76 -28.29
C LEU A 420 4.49 3.07 -27.62
N VAL A 421 5.57 3.06 -26.85
CA VAL A 421 6.04 4.24 -26.10
C VAL A 421 6.90 5.16 -26.97
N VAL A 422 6.67 6.47 -26.86
CA VAL A 422 7.49 7.50 -27.52
C VAL A 422 8.87 7.58 -26.84
N ALA A 423 9.89 7.01 -27.49
CA ALA A 423 11.27 7.04 -27.03
C ALA A 423 12.00 8.35 -27.34
N LYS A 424 11.57 9.07 -28.37
CA LYS A 424 12.14 10.37 -28.76
C LYS A 424 11.03 11.35 -29.11
N GLY A 425 11.18 12.61 -28.72
CA GLY A 425 10.18 13.66 -28.99
C GLY A 425 9.10 13.83 -27.91
N ALA A 426 9.09 13.01 -26.84
CA ALA A 426 8.12 13.07 -25.75
C ALA A 426 7.94 14.48 -25.16
N PHE A 427 9.04 15.21 -24.90
CA PHE A 427 8.97 16.59 -24.39
C PHE A 427 8.26 17.57 -25.34
N LYS A 428 8.42 17.39 -26.67
CA LYS A 428 7.75 18.25 -27.66
C LYS A 428 6.26 17.94 -27.74
N ILE A 429 5.88 16.67 -27.59
CA ILE A 429 4.49 16.25 -27.49
C ILE A 429 3.86 16.85 -26.24
N ASP A 430 4.54 16.73 -25.09
CA ASP A 430 4.09 17.29 -23.82
C ASP A 430 3.92 18.81 -23.86
N SER A 431 4.89 19.51 -24.45
CA SER A 431 4.79 20.97 -24.66
C SER A 431 3.57 21.33 -25.52
N ALA A 432 3.23 20.51 -26.52
CA ALA A 432 2.08 20.74 -27.38
C ALA A 432 0.74 20.44 -26.67
N VAL A 433 0.70 19.44 -25.78
CA VAL A 433 -0.45 19.16 -24.90
C VAL A 433 -0.65 20.33 -23.92
N GLN A 434 0.44 20.82 -23.32
CA GLN A 434 0.41 21.96 -22.41
C GLN A 434 -0.07 23.25 -23.09
N ILE A 435 0.34 23.52 -24.33
CA ILE A 435 -0.15 24.68 -25.11
C ILE A 435 -1.66 24.59 -25.36
N LYS A 436 -2.21 23.38 -25.48
CA LYS A 436 -3.65 23.14 -25.60
C LYS A 436 -4.38 23.16 -24.24
N ALA A 437 -3.69 23.56 -23.16
CA ALA A 437 -4.23 23.63 -21.81
C ALA A 437 -4.82 22.30 -21.30
N LYS A 438 -4.31 21.18 -21.80
CA LYS A 438 -4.62 19.83 -21.33
C LYS A 438 -3.65 19.43 -20.20
N PRO A 439 -4.00 18.42 -19.37
CA PRO A 439 -3.11 17.93 -18.32
C PRO A 439 -1.73 17.52 -18.87
N SER A 440 -0.66 17.96 -18.24
CA SER A 440 0.73 17.74 -18.68
C SER A 440 1.66 17.59 -17.48
N MET A 441 2.92 17.18 -17.71
CA MET A 441 3.93 17.02 -16.68
C MET A 441 4.09 18.25 -15.76
N MET A 442 3.96 19.46 -16.32
CA MET A 442 4.09 20.73 -15.56
C MET A 442 2.78 21.26 -14.97
N THR A 443 1.63 20.78 -15.47
CA THR A 443 0.29 21.22 -15.05
C THR A 443 -0.65 20.01 -15.00
N PRO A 444 -0.60 19.21 -13.93
CA PRO A 444 -1.43 18.01 -13.77
C PRO A 444 -2.92 18.33 -13.75
N ASP A 445 -3.31 19.49 -13.20
CA ASP A 445 -4.71 19.89 -12.96
C ASP A 445 -5.32 20.75 -14.09
N ALA A 446 -4.61 20.92 -15.23
CA ALA A 446 -5.08 21.77 -16.32
C ALA A 446 -6.29 21.14 -17.04
N GLY A 447 -7.49 21.68 -16.82
CA GLY A 447 -8.74 21.20 -17.42
C GLY A 447 -9.94 21.14 -16.47
N ALA A 448 -9.72 21.23 -15.15
CA ALA A 448 -10.80 21.33 -14.17
C ALA A 448 -11.47 22.72 -14.22
N PRO A 449 -12.83 22.82 -14.16
CA PRO A 449 -13.50 24.11 -14.06
C PRO A 449 -13.05 24.84 -12.79
N ALA A 450 -12.71 26.12 -12.92
CA ALA A 450 -12.30 26.94 -11.79
C ALA A 450 -13.39 26.92 -10.69
N PRO A 451 -13.05 26.72 -9.41
CA PRO A 451 -14.02 26.82 -8.33
C PRO A 451 -14.60 28.25 -8.33
N ALA A 452 -15.92 28.35 -8.31
CA ALA A 452 -16.63 29.62 -8.21
C ALA A 452 -16.12 30.39 -6.98
N GLY A 453 -15.79 31.67 -7.18
CA GLY A 453 -15.05 32.47 -6.21
C GLY A 453 -15.71 32.54 -4.83
N HIS A 454 -14.91 32.27 -3.80
CA HIS A 454 -15.27 32.56 -2.40
C HIS A 454 -14.65 33.88 -1.95
N ASP A 455 -15.53 34.75 -1.44
CA ASP A 455 -15.28 36.04 -0.82
C ASP A 455 -14.39 35.91 0.44
N HIS A 456 -13.48 36.85 0.64
CA HIS A 456 -12.51 36.82 1.75
C HIS A 456 -13.17 37.26 3.06
N GLY A 457 -13.69 36.30 3.83
CA GLY A 457 -14.13 36.46 5.22
C GLY A 457 -13.22 35.71 6.19
N MET A 458 -12.39 36.45 6.92
CA MET A 458 -11.34 35.95 7.82
C MET A 458 -11.94 35.37 9.13
N HIS A 459 -11.92 34.05 9.31
CA HIS A 459 -12.05 33.39 10.62
C HIS A 459 -11.02 32.27 10.80
N ALA A 460 -10.36 32.31 11.96
CA ALA A 460 -9.23 31.47 12.33
C ALA A 460 -9.61 29.99 12.51
N ALA A 461 -8.82 29.09 11.91
CA ALA A 461 -8.99 27.64 12.00
C ALA A 461 -8.36 27.09 13.30
N GLY A 462 -9.16 26.36 14.08
CA GLY A 462 -8.72 25.38 15.07
C GLY A 462 -8.49 23.99 14.42
N PRO A 463 -7.99 23.00 15.18
CA PRO A 463 -7.66 21.68 14.62
C PRO A 463 -8.94 20.90 14.25
N PRO A 464 -8.95 20.09 13.17
CA PRO A 464 -10.13 19.36 12.74
C PRO A 464 -10.37 18.14 13.64
N GLY A 465 -11.64 17.97 14.04
CA GLY A 465 -12.16 16.82 14.74
C GLY A 465 -12.64 15.72 13.78
N ALA A 466 -12.76 14.51 14.32
CA ALA A 466 -13.25 13.31 13.67
C ALA A 466 -14.68 13.44 13.13
N GLY A 467 -14.95 12.72 12.03
CA GLY A 467 -16.29 12.47 11.50
C GLY A 467 -16.79 13.56 10.57
N THR A 468 -16.31 13.59 9.33
CA THR A 468 -17.10 14.16 8.23
C THR A 468 -17.75 12.97 7.54
N GLU A 469 -19.03 12.73 7.81
CA GLU A 469 -19.84 11.85 6.96
C GLU A 469 -19.82 12.45 5.55
N MET A 470 -19.16 11.75 4.61
CA MET A 470 -19.19 12.11 3.21
C MET A 470 -20.59 11.78 2.66
N GLU A 471 -21.42 12.80 2.45
CA GLU A 471 -22.68 12.66 1.72
C GLU A 471 -22.42 12.07 0.33
N MET A 472 -23.14 10.98 0.00
CA MET A 472 -23.08 10.37 -1.32
C MET A 472 -23.89 11.22 -2.31
N PRO A 473 -23.37 11.50 -3.52
CA PRO A 473 -24.15 12.18 -4.55
C PRO A 473 -25.37 11.35 -4.95
N ASP A 474 -26.48 12.04 -5.27
CA ASP A 474 -27.80 11.41 -5.50
C ASP A 474 -27.82 10.46 -6.71
N GLU A 475 -26.97 10.65 -7.74
CA GLU A 475 -26.81 9.74 -8.89
C GLU A 475 -25.37 9.79 -9.48
N PRO A 476 -24.77 8.65 -9.90
CA PRO A 476 -23.46 8.61 -10.55
C PRO A 476 -23.49 9.25 -11.95
N ALA A 477 -22.35 9.76 -12.42
CA ALA A 477 -22.26 10.41 -13.73
C ALA A 477 -22.50 9.45 -14.92
N TYR A 478 -22.18 8.17 -14.77
CA TYR A 478 -22.36 7.15 -15.80
C TYR A 478 -23.25 6.00 -15.33
N ASP A 479 -24.18 5.58 -16.20
CA ASP A 479 -24.91 4.33 -16.06
C ASP A 479 -24.04 3.19 -16.61
N VAL A 480 -23.66 2.24 -15.75
CA VAL A 480 -22.72 1.17 -16.08
C VAL A 480 -23.37 -0.20 -15.91
N PRO A 481 -23.00 -1.20 -16.72
CA PRO A 481 -23.62 -2.52 -16.66
C PRO A 481 -23.54 -3.16 -15.27
N PHE A 482 -24.59 -3.90 -14.89
CA PHE A 482 -24.72 -4.54 -13.58
C PHE A 482 -23.51 -5.43 -13.23
N GLU A 483 -22.95 -6.15 -14.21
CA GLU A 483 -21.78 -7.02 -14.05
C GLU A 483 -20.51 -6.26 -13.62
N PHE A 484 -20.35 -5.03 -14.07
CA PHE A 484 -19.29 -4.14 -13.63
C PHE A 484 -19.64 -3.51 -12.27
N ALA A 485 -20.84 -2.94 -12.15
CA ALA A 485 -21.30 -2.24 -10.95
C ALA A 485 -21.24 -3.10 -9.69
N ARG A 486 -21.55 -4.40 -9.78
CA ARG A 486 -21.52 -5.33 -8.63
C ARG A 486 -20.12 -5.57 -8.05
N GLN A 487 -19.05 -5.24 -8.77
CA GLN A 487 -17.67 -5.43 -8.31
C GLN A 487 -17.14 -4.23 -7.51
N LEU A 488 -17.71 -3.03 -7.70
CA LEU A 488 -17.23 -1.78 -7.11
C LEU A 488 -17.45 -1.60 -5.60
N PRO A 489 -18.46 -2.19 -4.93
CA PRO A 489 -18.73 -1.97 -3.51
C PRO A 489 -17.61 -2.37 -2.53
N VAL A 490 -16.61 -3.11 -3.01
CA VAL A 490 -15.42 -3.45 -2.23
C VAL A 490 -14.48 -2.25 -2.04
N LEU A 491 -14.47 -1.30 -2.98
CA LEU A 491 -13.51 -0.19 -2.98
C LEU A 491 -13.71 0.81 -1.82
N PRO A 492 -14.94 1.24 -1.46
CA PRO A 492 -15.15 2.09 -0.28
C PRO A 492 -14.65 1.47 1.02
N GLN A 493 -14.76 0.15 1.19
CA GLN A 493 -14.30 -0.55 2.38
C GLN A 493 -12.77 -0.48 2.50
N HIS A 494 -12.05 -0.81 1.42
CA HIS A 494 -10.60 -0.69 1.41
C HIS A 494 -10.13 0.76 1.50
N TYR A 495 -10.86 1.71 0.93
CA TYR A 495 -10.56 3.13 1.08
C TYR A 495 -10.60 3.55 2.56
N ALA A 496 -11.67 3.16 3.26
CA ALA A 496 -11.82 3.45 4.69
C ALA A 496 -10.69 2.83 5.53
N MET A 497 -10.23 1.61 5.18
CA MET A 497 -9.07 0.99 5.83
C MET A 497 -7.77 1.80 5.63
N VAL A 498 -7.53 2.30 4.41
CA VAL A 498 -6.38 3.17 4.12
C VAL A 498 -6.47 4.46 4.93
N GLU A 499 -7.63 5.10 4.92
CA GLU A 499 -7.90 6.34 5.64
C GLU A 499 -7.64 6.16 7.14
N GLU A 500 -8.24 5.13 7.76
CA GLU A 500 -8.09 4.82 9.18
C GLU A 500 -6.63 4.54 9.54
N ALA A 501 -5.92 3.72 8.74
CA ALA A 501 -4.53 3.41 8.98
C ALA A 501 -3.65 4.66 8.93
N VAL A 502 -3.85 5.55 7.95
CA VAL A 502 -3.12 6.83 7.82
C VAL A 502 -3.39 7.73 9.03
N TYR A 503 -4.65 7.86 9.46
CA TYR A 503 -5.00 8.68 10.63
C TYR A 503 -4.42 8.10 11.92
N ALA A 504 -4.51 6.80 12.14
CA ALA A 504 -3.94 6.11 13.30
C ALA A 504 -2.40 6.26 13.34
N ALA A 505 -1.73 6.15 12.20
CA ALA A 505 -0.28 6.31 12.10
C ALA A 505 0.17 7.74 12.42
N ARG A 506 -0.57 8.76 11.96
CA ARG A 506 -0.30 10.17 12.28
C ARG A 506 -0.45 10.49 13.77
N GLN A 507 -1.31 9.75 14.47
CA GLN A 507 -1.51 9.86 15.93
C GLN A 507 -0.50 9.01 16.72
N GLY A 508 0.35 8.23 16.05
CA GLY A 508 1.31 7.33 16.69
C GLY A 508 0.70 6.06 17.29
N ALA A 509 -0.55 5.73 16.93
CA ALA A 509 -1.23 4.52 17.39
C ALA A 509 -0.73 3.26 16.66
N VAL A 510 -0.32 3.40 15.39
CA VAL A 510 0.26 2.33 14.55
C VAL A 510 1.51 2.82 13.80
N GLY A 511 2.33 1.89 13.32
CA GLY A 511 3.51 2.17 12.48
C GLY A 511 3.16 2.37 10.99
N VAL A 512 4.17 2.71 10.18
CA VAL A 512 4.01 2.88 8.72
C VAL A 512 3.63 1.56 8.04
N GLU A 513 3.96 0.42 8.65
CA GLU A 513 3.68 -0.92 8.13
C GLU A 513 2.17 -1.20 7.99
N ALA A 514 1.36 -0.72 8.93
CA ALA A 514 -0.10 -0.86 8.84
C ALA A 514 -0.67 -0.05 7.67
N VAL A 515 -0.14 1.16 7.47
CA VAL A 515 -0.51 2.02 6.33
C VAL A 515 -0.13 1.37 5.00
N ARG A 516 1.09 0.81 4.93
CA ARG A 516 1.55 0.10 3.73
C ARG A 516 0.67 -1.09 3.40
N SER A 517 0.25 -1.87 4.41
CA SER A 517 -0.66 -3.00 4.25
C SER A 517 -2.00 -2.55 3.70
N ALA A 518 -2.63 -1.52 4.28
CA ALA A 518 -3.93 -1.04 3.83
C ALA A 518 -3.88 -0.52 2.38
N PHE A 519 -2.82 0.21 2.01
CA PHE A 519 -2.62 0.64 0.62
C PHE A 519 -2.44 -0.55 -0.33
N LYS A 520 -1.72 -1.59 0.10
CA LYS A 520 -1.58 -2.82 -0.68
C LYS A 520 -2.92 -3.53 -0.88
N ASP A 521 -3.74 -3.64 0.17
CA ASP A 521 -5.04 -4.30 0.08
C ASP A 521 -5.97 -3.54 -0.88
N PHE A 522 -5.96 -2.21 -0.85
CA PHE A 522 -6.68 -1.40 -1.84
C PHE A 522 -6.15 -1.60 -3.26
N TYR A 523 -4.82 -1.63 -3.45
CA TYR A 523 -4.21 -1.90 -4.75
C TYR A 523 -4.70 -3.24 -5.32
N ASP A 524 -4.68 -4.30 -4.51
CA ASP A 524 -5.12 -5.63 -4.90
C ASP A 524 -6.62 -5.64 -5.26
N ALA A 525 -7.45 -4.92 -4.50
CA ALA A 525 -8.88 -4.77 -4.76
C ALA A 525 -9.18 -4.09 -6.11
N VAL A 526 -8.48 -3.00 -6.45
CA VAL A 526 -8.64 -2.35 -7.77
C VAL A 526 -8.19 -3.26 -8.91
N CYS A 527 -7.12 -4.03 -8.72
CA CYS A 527 -6.62 -4.96 -9.73
C CYS A 527 -7.56 -6.15 -9.98
N ALA A 528 -8.40 -6.51 -9.00
CA ALA A 528 -9.35 -7.62 -9.10
C ALA A 528 -10.61 -7.29 -9.92
N ILE A 529 -10.86 -6.00 -10.21
CA ILE A 529 -12.07 -5.56 -10.93
C ILE A 529 -11.89 -5.76 -12.44
N ASP A 530 -12.84 -6.47 -13.05
CA ASP A 530 -12.89 -6.70 -14.49
C ASP A 530 -13.76 -5.64 -15.19
N PRO A 531 -13.16 -4.74 -16.00
CA PRO A 531 -13.89 -3.69 -16.72
C PRO A 531 -14.42 -4.12 -18.10
N THR A 532 -14.23 -5.37 -18.53
CA THR A 532 -14.58 -5.81 -19.90
C THR A 532 -16.06 -5.70 -20.23
N SER A 533 -16.92 -5.67 -19.21
CA SER A 533 -18.36 -5.51 -19.38
C SER A 533 -18.80 -4.06 -19.64
N ILE A 534 -17.94 -3.05 -19.49
CA ILE A 534 -18.28 -1.66 -19.79
C ILE A 534 -18.36 -1.48 -21.31
N THR A 535 -19.56 -1.23 -21.82
CA THR A 535 -19.80 -0.99 -23.26
C THR A 535 -19.76 0.48 -23.64
N ASP A 536 -19.98 1.38 -22.68
CA ASP A 536 -19.85 2.82 -22.88
C ASP A 536 -18.37 3.22 -23.00
N GLN A 537 -18.01 3.82 -24.12
CA GLN A 537 -16.61 4.14 -24.43
C GLN A 537 -16.04 5.18 -23.46
N ASP A 538 -16.81 6.21 -23.11
CA ASP A 538 -16.35 7.29 -22.22
C ASP A 538 -16.16 6.78 -20.79
N ALA A 539 -17.08 5.95 -20.30
CA ALA A 539 -16.97 5.29 -19.00
C ALA A 539 -15.80 4.31 -18.93
N ALA A 540 -15.58 3.51 -19.98
CA ALA A 540 -14.46 2.57 -20.04
C ALA A 540 -13.10 3.29 -20.00
N LEU A 541 -13.01 4.45 -20.65
CA LEU A 541 -11.81 5.27 -20.69
C LEU A 541 -11.55 5.96 -19.35
N LEU A 542 -12.59 6.56 -18.76
CA LEU A 542 -12.49 7.18 -17.44
C LEU A 542 -12.10 6.15 -16.37
N TRP A 543 -12.67 4.94 -16.43
CA TRP A 543 -12.27 3.84 -15.55
C TRP A 543 -10.80 3.50 -15.73
N LYS A 544 -10.32 3.35 -16.97
CA LYS A 544 -8.93 3.02 -17.26
C LYS A 544 -7.97 4.07 -16.68
N GLU A 545 -8.31 5.35 -16.76
CA GLU A 545 -7.52 6.45 -16.20
C GLU A 545 -7.53 6.45 -14.67
N LEU A 546 -8.71 6.47 -14.05
CA LEU A 546 -8.84 6.53 -12.58
C LEU A 546 -8.29 5.27 -11.89
N SER A 547 -8.55 4.09 -12.44
CA SER A 547 -7.99 2.84 -11.89
C SER A 547 -6.46 2.78 -12.03
N MET A 548 -5.87 3.36 -13.08
CA MET A 548 -4.43 3.49 -13.20
C MET A 548 -3.86 4.48 -12.16
N LEU A 549 -4.46 5.65 -12.00
CA LEU A 549 -4.03 6.65 -11.02
C LEU A 549 -4.11 6.09 -9.60
N LEU A 550 -5.23 5.46 -9.25
CA LEU A 550 -5.41 4.81 -7.95
C LEU A 550 -4.42 3.68 -7.72
N ARG A 551 -4.15 2.82 -8.72
CA ARG A 551 -3.10 1.79 -8.59
C ARG A 551 -1.71 2.40 -8.37
N ASN A 552 -1.35 3.45 -9.11
CA ASN A 552 -0.08 4.14 -8.92
C ASN A 552 0.03 4.73 -7.50
N ASP A 553 -1.04 5.38 -7.03
CA ASP A 553 -1.12 5.98 -5.69
C ASP A 553 -0.99 4.91 -4.60
N SER A 554 -1.75 3.83 -4.71
CA SER A 554 -1.76 2.73 -3.75
C SER A 554 -0.45 1.95 -3.73
N PHE A 555 0.16 1.69 -4.90
CA PHE A 555 1.48 1.07 -4.98
C PHE A 555 2.54 1.93 -4.27
N LEU A 556 2.57 3.24 -4.56
CA LEU A 556 3.49 4.17 -3.89
C LEU A 556 3.21 4.25 -2.38
N GLY A 557 1.94 4.20 -1.98
CA GLY A 557 1.53 4.16 -0.57
C GLY A 557 2.01 2.89 0.15
N SER A 558 1.99 1.74 -0.52
CA SER A 558 2.50 0.48 0.01
C SER A 558 4.03 0.44 0.19
N GLU A 559 4.75 1.34 -0.47
CA GLU A 559 6.22 1.48 -0.41
C GLU A 559 6.67 2.74 0.34
N ALA A 560 5.76 3.46 1.01
CA ALA A 560 6.06 4.73 1.66
C ALA A 560 7.11 4.58 2.78
N GLU A 561 8.21 5.32 2.75
CA GLU A 561 9.35 5.16 3.66
C GLU A 561 9.01 5.52 5.11
N ASP A 562 8.14 6.53 5.28
CA ASP A 562 7.68 7.01 6.58
C ASP A 562 6.20 7.48 6.55
N VAL A 563 5.65 7.75 7.73
CA VAL A 563 4.25 8.20 7.90
C VAL A 563 3.98 9.55 7.23
N SER A 564 4.98 10.42 7.10
CA SER A 564 4.84 11.73 6.46
C SER A 564 4.71 11.60 4.95
N GLU A 565 5.51 10.73 4.32
CA GLU A 565 5.37 10.35 2.92
C GLU A 565 4.02 9.70 2.66
N ALA A 566 3.61 8.73 3.49
CA ALA A 566 2.32 8.05 3.35
C ALA A 566 1.14 9.04 3.45
N ALA A 567 1.15 9.96 4.42
CA ALA A 567 0.12 10.98 4.55
C ALA A 567 0.10 12.00 3.40
N ARG A 568 1.22 12.21 2.70
CA ARG A 568 1.26 13.03 1.48
C ARG A 568 0.63 12.29 0.31
N LEU A 569 0.96 11.02 0.12
CA LEU A 569 0.40 10.17 -0.93
C LEU A 569 -1.11 9.99 -0.76
N PHE A 570 -1.57 9.85 0.50
CA PHE A 570 -3.00 9.73 0.82
C PHE A 570 -3.84 10.91 0.30
N ARG A 571 -3.33 12.15 0.29
CA ARG A 571 -4.09 13.30 -0.24
C ARG A 571 -4.34 13.23 -1.74
N THR A 572 -3.38 12.72 -2.50
CA THR A 572 -3.55 12.52 -3.95
C THR A 572 -4.51 11.35 -4.20
N PHE A 573 -4.34 10.26 -3.44
CA PHE A 573 -5.22 9.11 -3.46
C PHE A 573 -6.68 9.45 -3.15
N GLU A 574 -6.92 10.26 -2.11
CA GLU A 574 -8.22 10.77 -1.70
C GLU A 574 -8.88 11.58 -2.84
N GLY A 575 -8.12 12.43 -3.53
CA GLY A 575 -8.62 13.17 -4.69
C GLY A 575 -9.08 12.26 -5.83
N HIS A 576 -8.24 11.32 -6.26
CA HIS A 576 -8.61 10.38 -7.33
C HIS A 576 -9.75 9.43 -6.92
N PHE A 577 -9.84 9.07 -5.64
CA PHE A 577 -10.95 8.24 -5.14
C PHE A 577 -12.27 9.00 -5.11
N ALA A 578 -12.25 10.29 -4.76
CA ALA A 578 -13.43 11.15 -4.85
C ALA A 578 -13.93 11.26 -6.29
N GLU A 579 -13.03 11.45 -7.27
CA GLU A 579 -13.40 11.44 -8.70
C GLU A 579 -14.01 10.10 -9.13
N LEU A 580 -13.45 8.97 -8.66
CA LEU A 580 -14.02 7.65 -8.92
C LEU A 580 -15.43 7.49 -8.34
N ARG A 581 -15.63 7.94 -7.10
CA ARG A 581 -16.93 7.89 -6.42
C ARG A 581 -17.98 8.72 -7.14
N ASP A 582 -17.60 9.90 -7.62
CA ASP A 582 -18.52 10.79 -8.30
C ASP A 582 -18.86 10.27 -9.73
N ALA A 583 -17.93 9.54 -10.36
CA ALA A 583 -18.10 8.96 -11.69
C ALA A 583 -18.88 7.63 -11.72
N PHE A 584 -18.70 6.75 -10.72
CA PHE A 584 -19.19 5.37 -10.76
C PHE A 584 -20.04 4.99 -9.53
N PRO A 585 -21.04 4.08 -9.69
CA PRO A 585 -21.86 3.62 -8.58
C PRO A 585 -21.08 2.69 -7.66
N LEU A 586 -20.43 3.25 -6.62
CA LEU A 586 -19.72 2.46 -5.60
C LEU A 586 -20.67 1.82 -4.58
N ALA A 587 -21.96 2.17 -4.60
CA ALA A 587 -23.00 1.54 -3.78
C ALA A 587 -23.45 0.20 -4.39
N PRO A 588 -23.91 -0.77 -3.58
CA PRO A 588 -24.49 -1.99 -4.12
C PRO A 588 -25.67 -1.66 -5.06
N PRO A 589 -25.73 -2.26 -6.26
CA PRO A 589 -26.77 -1.95 -7.23
C PRO A 589 -28.16 -2.30 -6.68
N LYS A 590 -29.12 -1.37 -6.83
CA LYS A 590 -30.53 -1.61 -6.47
C LYS A 590 -31.10 -2.76 -7.30
N ARG A 591 -31.85 -3.68 -6.68
CA ARG A 591 -32.47 -4.85 -7.34
C ARG A 591 -33.36 -4.37 -8.49
N ALA A 592 -33.19 -4.92 -9.70
CA ALA A 592 -34.02 -4.56 -10.85
C ALA A 592 -35.51 -4.85 -10.55
N ALA A 593 -36.39 -3.91 -10.89
CA ALA A 593 -37.83 -4.06 -10.64
C ALA A 593 -38.41 -5.27 -11.38
N LEU A 594 -39.36 -5.97 -10.75
CA LEU A 594 -40.08 -7.07 -11.39
C LEU A 594 -40.89 -6.57 -12.58
N LEU A 595 -40.85 -7.33 -13.68
CA LEU A 595 -41.66 -7.08 -14.86
C LEU A 595 -43.12 -7.46 -14.60
N GLN A 596 -44.03 -6.61 -15.07
CA GLN A 596 -45.46 -6.88 -14.99
C GLN A 596 -45.82 -8.05 -15.91
N ALA A 597 -46.54 -9.04 -15.38
CA ALA A 597 -46.97 -10.21 -16.14
C ALA A 597 -48.38 -10.65 -15.71
N PRO A 598 -49.20 -11.18 -16.64
CA PRO A 598 -50.54 -11.67 -16.32
C PRO A 598 -50.52 -12.81 -15.28
N PRO A 599 -51.55 -12.95 -14.42
CA PRO A 599 -51.62 -14.04 -13.45
C PRO A 599 -51.52 -15.45 -14.06
N ALA A 600 -52.09 -15.66 -15.25
CA ALA A 600 -52.01 -16.94 -15.96
C ALA A 600 -50.57 -17.29 -16.41
N PHE A 601 -49.77 -16.27 -16.75
CA PHE A 601 -48.35 -16.45 -17.05
C PHE A 601 -47.57 -16.83 -15.79
N ARG A 602 -47.80 -16.13 -14.67
CA ARG A 602 -47.16 -16.43 -13.38
C ARG A 602 -47.49 -17.85 -12.89
N GLU A 603 -48.74 -18.28 -13.02
CA GLU A 603 -49.16 -19.65 -12.68
C GLU A 603 -48.44 -20.69 -13.56
N SER A 604 -48.26 -20.41 -14.85
CA SER A 604 -47.51 -21.27 -15.77
C SER A 604 -46.01 -21.32 -15.44
N LEU A 605 -45.43 -20.19 -15.04
CA LEU A 605 -44.04 -20.11 -14.58
C LEU A 605 -43.82 -20.90 -13.28
N THR A 606 -44.78 -20.88 -12.36
CA THR A 606 -44.77 -21.73 -11.16
C THR A 606 -44.79 -23.22 -11.52
N GLN A 607 -45.59 -23.62 -12.50
CA GLN A 607 -45.63 -25.01 -12.97
C GLN A 607 -44.30 -25.42 -13.62
N LEU A 608 -43.71 -24.54 -14.44
CA LEU A 608 -42.37 -24.74 -15.01
C LEU A 608 -41.31 -24.94 -13.93
N PHE A 609 -41.29 -24.07 -12.91
CA PHE A 609 -40.33 -24.17 -11.83
C PHE A 609 -40.46 -25.48 -11.04
N ARG A 610 -41.68 -25.93 -10.74
CA ARG A 610 -41.90 -27.21 -10.05
C ARG A 610 -41.40 -28.41 -10.87
N SER A 611 -41.63 -28.39 -12.18
CA SER A 611 -41.13 -29.45 -13.08
C SER A 611 -39.60 -29.39 -13.22
N TYR A 612 -39.01 -28.20 -13.18
CA TYR A 612 -37.57 -28.00 -13.10
C TYR A 612 -36.97 -28.58 -11.82
N LEU A 613 -37.59 -28.37 -10.65
CA LEU A 613 -37.13 -28.98 -9.40
C LEU A 613 -37.17 -30.51 -9.46
N ALA A 614 -38.20 -31.08 -10.09
CA ALA A 614 -38.26 -32.54 -10.29
C ALA A 614 -37.09 -33.05 -11.14
N MET A 615 -36.69 -32.29 -12.16
CA MET A 615 -35.51 -32.61 -12.97
C MET A 615 -34.20 -32.45 -12.19
N HIS A 616 -34.06 -31.35 -11.45
CA HIS A 616 -32.94 -31.10 -10.55
C HIS A 616 -32.75 -32.26 -9.55
N ASP A 617 -33.83 -32.69 -8.89
CA ASP A 617 -33.81 -33.76 -7.90
C ASP A 617 -33.40 -35.10 -8.54
N ALA A 618 -33.91 -35.39 -9.74
CA ALA A 618 -33.56 -36.58 -10.49
C ALA A 618 -32.07 -36.60 -10.92
N LEU A 619 -31.55 -35.46 -11.41
CA LEU A 619 -30.13 -35.34 -11.77
C LEU A 619 -29.22 -35.42 -10.55
N SER A 620 -29.63 -34.82 -9.43
CA SER A 620 -28.91 -34.91 -8.15
C SER A 620 -28.91 -36.34 -7.60
N GLY A 621 -29.98 -37.09 -7.84
CA GLY A 621 -30.15 -38.49 -7.43
C GLY A 621 -29.57 -39.54 -8.40
N ASP A 622 -28.88 -39.14 -9.46
CA ASP A 622 -28.40 -40.03 -10.54
C ASP A 622 -29.52 -40.84 -11.25
N ASP A 623 -30.77 -40.37 -11.25
CA ASP A 623 -31.91 -41.05 -11.86
C ASP A 623 -32.18 -40.53 -13.29
N ALA A 624 -31.58 -41.19 -14.28
CA ALA A 624 -31.68 -40.84 -15.68
C ALA A 624 -33.09 -41.04 -16.29
N GLU A 625 -33.92 -41.92 -15.74
CA GLU A 625 -35.27 -42.17 -16.24
C GLU A 625 -36.22 -41.09 -15.73
N ALA A 626 -36.14 -40.76 -14.44
CA ALA A 626 -36.89 -39.65 -13.85
C ALA A 626 -36.48 -38.29 -14.45
N ALA A 627 -35.18 -38.07 -14.69
CA ALA A 627 -34.70 -36.83 -15.31
C ALA A 627 -35.24 -36.66 -16.73
N ARG A 628 -35.32 -37.74 -17.51
CA ARG A 628 -35.91 -37.70 -18.87
C ARG A 628 -37.41 -37.42 -18.83
N ALA A 629 -38.14 -38.08 -17.92
CA ALA A 629 -39.57 -37.82 -17.74
C ALA A 629 -39.86 -36.37 -17.34
N ALA A 630 -39.03 -35.80 -16.44
CA ALA A 630 -39.14 -34.40 -16.03
C ALA A 630 -38.79 -33.43 -17.17
N ALA A 631 -37.79 -33.74 -18.01
CA ALA A 631 -37.46 -32.96 -19.20
C ALA A 631 -38.60 -32.95 -20.24
N ASP A 632 -39.26 -34.10 -20.46
CA ASP A 632 -40.42 -34.20 -21.37
C ASP A 632 -41.61 -33.38 -20.83
N GLU A 633 -41.83 -33.41 -19.52
CA GLU A 633 -42.86 -32.61 -18.85
C GLU A 633 -42.56 -31.11 -18.94
N LEU A 634 -41.33 -30.69 -18.66
CA LEU A 634 -40.86 -29.31 -18.82
C LEU A 634 -41.07 -28.81 -20.24
N ARG A 635 -40.72 -29.62 -21.26
CA ARG A 635 -40.92 -29.28 -22.68
C ARG A 635 -42.40 -29.07 -23.00
N SER A 636 -43.26 -29.95 -22.48
CA SER A 636 -44.71 -29.83 -22.65
C SER A 636 -45.28 -28.59 -21.94
N LEU A 637 -44.76 -28.22 -20.76
CA LEU A 637 -45.19 -27.03 -20.01
C LEU A 637 -44.71 -25.74 -20.68
N LEU A 638 -43.47 -25.71 -21.15
CA LEU A 638 -42.86 -24.55 -21.81
C LEU A 638 -43.64 -24.15 -23.06
N GLY A 639 -44.07 -25.13 -23.86
CA GLY A 639 -44.89 -24.89 -25.06
C GLY A 639 -46.34 -24.48 -24.79
N ARG A 640 -46.81 -24.47 -23.54
CA ARG A 640 -48.19 -24.11 -23.15
C ARG A 640 -48.30 -22.79 -22.40
N VAL A 641 -47.17 -22.11 -22.14
CA VAL A 641 -47.19 -20.84 -21.42
C VAL A 641 -47.91 -19.77 -22.26
N PRO A 642 -48.90 -19.05 -21.70
CA PRO A 642 -49.65 -18.00 -22.40
C PRO A 642 -48.80 -16.73 -22.51
N ALA A 643 -47.81 -16.75 -23.41
CA ALA A 643 -46.86 -15.66 -23.60
C ALA A 643 -47.32 -14.58 -24.61
N ASP A 644 -48.44 -14.82 -25.30
CA ASP A 644 -49.06 -13.90 -26.25
C ASP A 644 -49.62 -12.63 -25.61
N GLU A 645 -49.80 -12.65 -24.28
CA GLU A 645 -50.23 -11.51 -23.48
C GLU A 645 -49.06 -10.66 -22.93
N LEU A 646 -47.79 -11.07 -23.13
CA LEU A 646 -46.62 -10.28 -22.73
C LEU A 646 -46.32 -9.18 -23.77
N SER A 647 -45.78 -8.05 -23.31
CA SER A 647 -45.40 -6.93 -24.19
C SER A 647 -44.16 -6.19 -23.70
N GLY A 648 -43.46 -5.51 -24.62
CA GLY A 648 -42.23 -4.78 -24.32
C GLY A 648 -41.13 -5.69 -23.77
N GLU A 649 -40.38 -5.19 -22.79
CA GLU A 649 -39.26 -5.90 -22.16
C GLU A 649 -39.65 -7.28 -21.61
N ALA A 650 -40.89 -7.45 -21.13
CA ALA A 650 -41.39 -8.75 -20.66
C ALA A 650 -41.48 -9.80 -21.77
N ALA A 651 -41.84 -9.40 -23.00
CA ALA A 651 -41.89 -10.31 -24.13
C ALA A 651 -40.48 -10.71 -24.59
N ASP A 652 -39.55 -9.75 -24.61
CA ASP A 652 -38.15 -9.99 -25.04
C ASP A 652 -37.44 -10.94 -24.08
N VAL A 653 -37.54 -10.69 -22.76
CA VAL A 653 -36.97 -11.56 -21.71
C VAL A 653 -37.56 -12.98 -21.79
N TRP A 654 -38.87 -13.10 -22.03
CA TRP A 654 -39.49 -14.42 -22.20
C TRP A 654 -38.99 -15.13 -23.45
N GLN A 655 -38.92 -14.47 -24.60
CA GLN A 655 -38.50 -15.09 -25.86
C GLN A 655 -37.06 -15.63 -25.78
N GLU A 656 -36.15 -14.83 -25.22
CA GLU A 656 -34.76 -15.22 -25.04
C GLU A 656 -34.62 -16.40 -24.08
N ALA A 657 -35.21 -16.30 -22.88
CA ALA A 657 -35.11 -17.34 -21.87
C ALA A 657 -35.80 -18.65 -22.30
N SER A 658 -37.01 -18.56 -22.87
CA SER A 658 -37.75 -19.75 -23.32
C SER A 658 -37.08 -20.42 -24.53
N GLY A 659 -36.47 -19.65 -25.45
CA GLY A 659 -35.69 -20.19 -26.55
C GLY A 659 -34.48 -20.99 -26.06
N ALA A 660 -33.69 -20.40 -25.15
CA ALA A 660 -32.54 -21.08 -24.55
C ALA A 660 -32.93 -22.35 -23.78
N MET A 661 -34.04 -22.29 -23.02
CA MET A 661 -34.58 -23.46 -22.30
C MET A 661 -35.07 -24.54 -23.27
N GLN A 662 -35.66 -24.17 -24.40
CA GLN A 662 -36.14 -25.11 -25.41
C GLN A 662 -34.96 -25.81 -26.11
N ASP A 663 -33.94 -25.07 -26.51
CA ASP A 663 -32.71 -25.62 -27.10
C ASP A 663 -32.01 -26.59 -26.13
N ALA A 664 -31.98 -26.23 -24.83
CA ALA A 664 -31.44 -27.09 -23.79
C ALA A 664 -32.22 -28.40 -23.64
N LEU A 665 -33.55 -28.33 -23.61
CA LEU A 665 -34.42 -29.51 -23.53
C LEU A 665 -34.31 -30.38 -24.77
N ASP A 666 -34.18 -29.79 -25.97
CA ASP A 666 -33.97 -30.51 -27.22
C ASP A 666 -32.62 -31.24 -27.23
N ALA A 667 -31.56 -30.63 -26.72
CA ALA A 667 -30.23 -31.24 -26.59
C ALA A 667 -30.21 -32.45 -25.63
N MET A 668 -31.13 -32.53 -24.68
CA MET A 668 -31.28 -33.65 -23.75
C MET A 668 -31.98 -34.88 -24.37
N GLU A 669 -32.60 -34.73 -25.55
CA GLU A 669 -33.41 -35.78 -26.16
C GLU A 669 -32.56 -36.99 -26.60
N GLY A 670 -32.90 -38.17 -26.06
CA GLY A 670 -32.16 -39.40 -26.37
C GLY A 670 -30.75 -39.50 -25.77
N GLY A 671 -30.30 -38.48 -25.01
CA GLY A 671 -29.02 -38.46 -24.31
C GLY A 671 -29.00 -39.36 -23.06
N ASP A 672 -27.80 -39.66 -22.56
CA ASP A 672 -27.58 -40.25 -21.24
C ASP A 672 -27.54 -39.18 -20.15
N ILE A 673 -27.37 -39.58 -18.88
CA ILE A 673 -27.40 -38.63 -17.75
C ILE A 673 -26.28 -37.58 -17.82
N THR A 674 -25.14 -37.90 -18.45
CA THR A 674 -24.04 -36.96 -18.64
C THR A 674 -24.43 -35.89 -19.64
N ALA A 675 -25.00 -36.27 -20.80
CA ALA A 675 -25.51 -35.32 -21.77
C ALA A 675 -26.63 -34.41 -21.19
N MET A 676 -27.46 -34.96 -20.30
CA MET A 676 -28.48 -34.17 -19.60
C MET A 676 -27.89 -33.14 -18.65
N ARG A 677 -26.81 -33.49 -17.93
CA ARG A 677 -26.08 -32.57 -17.04
C ARG A 677 -25.39 -31.45 -17.79
N ASP A 678 -24.79 -31.77 -18.93
CA ASP A 678 -24.15 -30.80 -19.81
C ASP A 678 -25.14 -29.75 -20.32
N SER A 679 -26.38 -30.19 -20.60
CA SER A 679 -27.44 -29.33 -21.10
C SER A 679 -28.27 -28.67 -19.97
N PHE A 680 -28.03 -28.99 -18.70
CA PHE A 680 -28.82 -28.50 -17.56
C PHE A 680 -28.53 -27.03 -17.24
N GLN A 681 -27.30 -26.55 -17.49
CA GLN A 681 -26.90 -25.18 -17.21
C GLN A 681 -27.73 -24.13 -17.97
N PRO A 682 -27.88 -24.21 -19.31
CA PRO A 682 -28.72 -23.24 -20.04
C PRO A 682 -30.19 -23.27 -19.61
N LEU A 683 -30.71 -24.43 -19.19
CA LEU A 683 -32.07 -24.55 -18.64
C LEU A 683 -32.19 -23.80 -17.31
N SER A 684 -31.19 -23.96 -16.44
CA SER A 684 -31.08 -23.25 -15.17
C SER A 684 -30.94 -21.73 -15.35
N ASP A 685 -30.10 -21.28 -16.28
CA ASP A 685 -29.88 -19.86 -16.56
C ASP A 685 -31.15 -19.17 -17.10
N GLY A 686 -31.85 -19.85 -18.01
CA GLY A 686 -33.14 -19.38 -18.52
C GLY A 686 -34.18 -19.23 -17.41
N LEU A 687 -34.28 -20.23 -16.53
CA LEU A 687 -35.24 -20.19 -15.43
C LEU A 687 -34.86 -19.18 -14.34
N THR A 688 -33.55 -18.99 -14.08
CA THR A 688 -33.03 -17.95 -13.19
C THR A 688 -33.38 -16.56 -13.69
N THR A 689 -33.24 -16.34 -15.00
CA THR A 689 -33.68 -15.11 -15.66
C THR A 689 -35.17 -14.88 -15.45
N LEU A 690 -35.99 -15.91 -15.69
CA LEU A 690 -37.45 -15.78 -15.53
C LEU A 690 -37.86 -15.50 -14.08
N ILE A 691 -37.28 -16.19 -13.09
CA ILE A 691 -37.61 -15.96 -11.67
C ILE A 691 -37.14 -14.59 -11.20
N THR A 692 -35.95 -14.15 -11.63
CA THR A 692 -35.39 -12.85 -11.23
C THR A 692 -36.21 -11.70 -11.83
N ARG A 693 -36.75 -11.86 -13.04
CA ARG A 693 -37.50 -10.81 -13.75
C ARG A 693 -39.01 -10.85 -13.50
N PHE A 694 -39.62 -12.01 -13.26
CA PHE A 694 -41.08 -12.16 -13.10
C PHE A 694 -41.53 -12.58 -11.69
N GLY A 695 -40.59 -12.95 -10.82
CA GLY A 695 -40.85 -13.38 -9.45
C GLY A 695 -40.84 -14.91 -9.30
N GLY A 696 -40.51 -15.36 -8.08
CA GLY A 696 -40.53 -16.77 -7.70
C GLY A 696 -41.94 -17.34 -7.46
N PRO A 697 -42.07 -18.67 -7.34
CA PRO A 697 -43.37 -19.32 -7.18
C PRO A 697 -43.92 -19.23 -5.76
N ASP A 698 -45.19 -18.84 -5.63
CA ASP A 698 -46.04 -18.96 -4.42
C ASP A 698 -45.32 -18.63 -3.09
N ASP A 699 -44.63 -17.49 -3.03
CA ASP A 699 -43.87 -17.04 -1.86
C ASP A 699 -42.83 -18.03 -1.30
N THR A 700 -42.39 -18.99 -2.12
CA THR A 700 -41.38 -19.98 -1.73
C THR A 700 -39.99 -19.37 -1.90
N PRO A 701 -39.11 -19.48 -0.89
CA PRO A 701 -37.72 -19.06 -1.04
C PRO A 701 -37.02 -19.92 -2.08
N VAL A 702 -36.43 -19.26 -3.08
CA VAL A 702 -35.63 -19.92 -4.12
C VAL A 702 -34.18 -19.52 -3.92
N TYR A 703 -33.28 -20.49 -3.86
CA TYR A 703 -31.85 -20.27 -3.71
C TYR A 703 -31.17 -20.52 -5.04
N GLU A 704 -30.33 -19.58 -5.46
CA GLU A 704 -29.34 -19.81 -6.52
C GLU A 704 -28.10 -20.40 -5.89
N MET A 705 -27.70 -21.56 -6.38
CA MET A 705 -26.53 -22.32 -5.95
C MET A 705 -25.42 -22.21 -6.99
N PHE A 706 -24.18 -22.42 -6.57
CA PHE A 706 -23.01 -22.39 -7.44
C PHE A 706 -22.07 -23.57 -7.18
N CYS A 707 -21.58 -24.19 -8.26
CA CYS A 707 -20.56 -25.23 -8.23
C CYS A 707 -19.33 -24.74 -9.02
N PRO A 708 -18.20 -24.42 -8.37
CA PRO A 708 -17.01 -23.90 -9.05
C PRO A 708 -16.31 -24.92 -9.96
N MET A 709 -16.56 -26.22 -9.75
CA MET A 709 -15.91 -27.30 -10.51
C MET A 709 -16.70 -27.73 -11.75
N ALA A 710 -17.92 -27.25 -11.97
CA ALA A 710 -18.69 -27.62 -13.15
C ALA A 710 -17.98 -27.15 -14.44
N PHE A 711 -18.18 -27.89 -15.54
CA PHE A 711 -17.69 -27.55 -16.88
C PHE A 711 -16.18 -27.21 -16.94
N ASP A 712 -15.32 -28.14 -16.49
CA ASP A 712 -13.86 -27.94 -16.46
C ASP A 712 -13.38 -26.73 -15.62
N ASN A 713 -14.02 -26.50 -14.48
CA ASN A 713 -13.82 -25.35 -13.57
C ASN A 713 -14.25 -24.00 -14.14
N GLN A 714 -15.14 -23.99 -15.13
CA GLN A 714 -15.79 -22.75 -15.59
C GLN A 714 -16.94 -22.32 -14.65
N GLY A 715 -17.43 -23.25 -13.83
CA GLY A 715 -18.47 -23.00 -12.86
C GLY A 715 -19.88 -23.19 -13.44
N GLY A 716 -20.85 -23.53 -12.59
CA GLY A 716 -22.24 -23.76 -12.99
C GLY A 716 -23.21 -23.41 -11.86
N THR A 717 -24.40 -22.95 -12.23
CA THR A 717 -25.42 -22.42 -11.33
C THR A 717 -26.75 -23.16 -11.46
N TRP A 718 -27.43 -23.40 -10.34
CA TRP A 718 -28.76 -24.00 -10.33
C TRP A 718 -29.68 -23.43 -9.27
N LEU A 719 -30.98 -23.60 -9.47
CA LEU A 719 -32.00 -23.20 -8.49
C LEU A 719 -32.47 -24.38 -7.63
N GLN A 720 -32.74 -24.14 -6.35
CA GLN A 720 -33.43 -25.07 -5.45
C GLN A 720 -34.21 -24.31 -4.36
N ILE A 721 -35.06 -24.98 -3.59
CA ILE A 721 -35.96 -24.35 -2.59
C ILE A 721 -35.51 -24.52 -1.14
N GLN A 722 -34.35 -25.13 -0.94
CA GLN A 722 -33.75 -25.35 0.37
C GLN A 722 -32.29 -24.87 0.32
N PRO A 723 -31.70 -24.44 1.45
CA PRO A 723 -30.30 -24.03 1.49
C PRO A 723 -29.31 -25.21 1.41
N ASP A 724 -29.77 -26.42 1.73
CA ASP A 724 -28.95 -27.64 1.70
C ASP A 724 -28.57 -28.03 0.27
N VAL A 725 -27.32 -27.76 -0.14
CA VAL A 725 -26.79 -28.02 -1.49
C VAL A 725 -27.09 -29.45 -1.96
N LEU A 726 -27.70 -29.56 -3.14
CA LEU A 726 -27.92 -30.79 -3.90
C LEU A 726 -27.39 -30.57 -5.32
N ASN A 727 -26.22 -31.13 -5.64
CA ASN A 727 -25.52 -30.83 -6.89
C ASN A 727 -26.03 -31.67 -8.08
N PRO A 728 -26.68 -31.07 -9.10
CA PRO A 728 -27.22 -31.80 -10.24
C PRO A 728 -26.14 -32.22 -11.25
N TYR A 729 -25.00 -31.52 -11.34
CA TYR A 729 -23.93 -31.80 -12.31
C TYR A 729 -23.09 -33.03 -11.95
N TYR A 730 -22.92 -33.29 -10.65
CA TYR A 730 -22.11 -34.40 -10.15
C TYR A 730 -22.93 -35.51 -9.47
N GLY A 731 -24.22 -35.27 -9.21
CA GLY A 731 -25.11 -36.27 -8.61
C GLY A 731 -24.64 -36.76 -7.25
N ALA A 732 -24.84 -38.05 -6.96
CA ALA A 732 -24.48 -38.65 -5.69
C ALA A 732 -22.96 -38.63 -5.42
N SER A 733 -22.13 -38.47 -6.46
CA SER A 733 -20.67 -38.44 -6.31
C SER A 733 -20.16 -37.20 -5.56
N MET A 734 -20.84 -36.06 -5.71
CA MET A 734 -20.51 -34.80 -5.02
C MET A 734 -21.77 -34.03 -4.63
N LEU A 735 -22.77 -34.75 -4.07
CA LEU A 735 -24.12 -34.23 -3.84
C LEU A 735 -24.16 -32.94 -3.01
N ARG A 736 -23.25 -32.79 -2.05
CA ARG A 736 -23.18 -31.62 -1.14
C ARG A 736 -22.12 -30.59 -1.55
N CYS A 737 -21.53 -30.73 -2.74
CA CYS A 737 -20.49 -29.83 -3.21
C CYS A 737 -21.10 -28.63 -3.95
N GLY A 738 -20.82 -27.43 -3.46
CA GLY A 738 -21.35 -26.17 -3.97
C GLY A 738 -21.61 -25.21 -2.82
N GLU A 739 -22.05 -24.00 -3.14
CA GLU A 739 -22.38 -22.97 -2.17
C GLU A 739 -23.69 -22.26 -2.54
N VAL A 740 -24.35 -21.69 -1.52
CA VAL A 740 -25.49 -20.80 -1.74
C VAL A 740 -24.95 -19.47 -2.25
N ARG A 741 -25.27 -19.12 -3.50
CA ARG A 741 -24.85 -17.87 -4.13
C ARG A 741 -25.72 -16.70 -3.66
N ARG A 742 -27.05 -16.89 -3.61
CA ARG A 742 -28.02 -15.90 -3.10
C ARG A 742 -29.43 -16.49 -2.94
N GLU A 743 -30.26 -15.85 -2.11
CA GLU A 743 -31.70 -16.11 -2.02
C GLU A 743 -32.52 -15.18 -2.96
N LEU A 744 -33.54 -15.74 -3.58
CA LEU A 744 -34.47 -15.15 -4.54
C LEU A 744 -35.92 -15.32 -3.98
N ALA A 745 -36.49 -14.36 -3.23
CA ALA A 745 -37.88 -14.45 -2.71
C ALA A 745 -38.55 -13.08 -2.40
N PRO A 746 -39.92 -12.95 -2.39
CA PRO A 746 -40.93 -13.47 -3.31
C PRO A 746 -41.73 -12.35 -4.07
N SER A 747 -42.70 -12.75 -4.92
CA SER A 747 -43.50 -11.90 -5.82
C SER A 747 -44.26 -10.72 -5.16
N GLU A 748 -44.25 -9.53 -5.79
CA GLU A 748 -45.05 -8.38 -5.37
C GLU A 748 -46.58 -8.64 -5.41
N PRO A 749 -47.37 -8.15 -4.43
CA PRO A 749 -48.82 -8.17 -4.50
C PRO A 749 -49.37 -7.05 -5.39
N ALA A 750 -50.49 -7.34 -6.03
CA ALA A 750 -51.24 -6.45 -6.91
C ALA A 750 -51.75 -5.18 -6.21
N THR A 751 -51.77 -4.10 -6.99
CA THR A 751 -52.35 -2.77 -6.73
C THR A 751 -53.50 -2.73 -5.69
N GLY A 752 -53.21 -2.08 -4.57
CA GLY A 752 -54.15 -1.59 -3.56
C GLY A 752 -53.34 -0.80 -2.54
N ASP A 753 -53.86 0.33 -2.07
CA ASP A 753 -53.24 1.24 -1.07
C ASP A 753 -52.40 0.51 -0.01
N PRO A 754 -51.31 1.12 0.49
CA PRO A 754 -50.27 0.44 1.26
C PRO A 754 -50.88 -0.29 2.45
N MET A 755 -51.02 -1.61 2.30
CA MET A 755 -51.40 -2.52 3.36
C MET A 755 -50.14 -3.31 3.71
N GLU A 756 -49.66 -3.02 4.91
CA GLU A 756 -48.52 -3.61 5.60
C GLU A 756 -48.27 -5.08 5.22
N SER A 757 -47.06 -5.36 4.73
CA SER A 757 -46.49 -6.73 4.72
C SER A 757 -46.23 -7.14 6.17
N PRO A 758 -46.43 -8.41 6.57
CA PRO A 758 -46.59 -8.76 7.96
C PRO A 758 -45.25 -8.62 8.67
N ALA A 759 -45.11 -7.53 9.43
CA ALA A 759 -44.54 -7.68 10.76
C ALA A 759 -45.23 -8.92 11.36
N SER A 760 -44.42 -9.83 11.90
CA SER A 760 -44.86 -10.65 13.02
C SER A 760 -45.66 -9.75 13.95
N SER A 761 -46.99 -9.79 13.85
CA SER A 761 -47.85 -8.92 14.64
C SER A 761 -47.58 -9.29 16.08
N LEU A 762 -47.02 -8.36 16.85
CA LEU A 762 -46.80 -8.54 18.27
C LEU A 762 -48.08 -9.11 18.88
N LEU A 763 -47.95 -10.21 19.60
CA LEU A 763 -49.09 -10.78 20.31
C LEU A 763 -49.55 -9.77 21.36
N ASP A 764 -50.86 -9.68 21.59
CA ASP A 764 -51.40 -8.80 22.61
C ASP A 764 -50.93 -9.27 24.00
N THR A 765 -49.99 -8.52 24.58
CA THR A 765 -49.40 -8.79 25.89
C THR A 765 -49.79 -7.71 26.90
N PRO A 766 -50.20 -8.09 28.14
CA PRO A 766 -50.56 -7.14 29.18
C PRO A 766 -49.42 -6.16 29.46
N ALA A 767 -49.76 -4.88 29.71
CA ALA A 767 -48.76 -3.86 30.02
C ALA A 767 -47.88 -4.21 31.24
N ALA A 768 -48.44 -4.91 32.23
CA ALA A 768 -47.69 -5.39 33.40
C ALA A 768 -46.61 -6.42 33.04
N PHE A 769 -46.87 -7.28 32.04
CA PHE A 769 -45.90 -8.24 31.53
C PHE A 769 -44.79 -7.53 30.75
N ARG A 770 -45.14 -6.59 29.85
CA ARG A 770 -44.15 -5.77 29.12
C ARG A 770 -43.25 -4.97 30.06
N GLN A 771 -43.81 -4.38 31.13
CA GLN A 771 -43.02 -3.70 32.16
C GLN A 771 -42.05 -4.63 32.91
N ALA A 772 -42.41 -5.90 33.09
CA ALA A 772 -41.54 -6.90 33.71
C ALA A 772 -40.40 -7.37 32.78
N LEU A 773 -40.52 -7.20 31.46
CA LEU A 773 -39.46 -7.52 30.48
C LEU A 773 -38.38 -6.44 30.36
N ALA A 774 -38.69 -5.18 30.64
CA ALA A 774 -37.73 -4.07 30.56
C ALA A 774 -36.38 -4.31 31.29
N PRO A 775 -36.36 -4.79 32.56
CA PRO A 775 -35.09 -5.09 33.24
C PRO A 775 -34.34 -6.27 32.62
N ILE A 776 -35.03 -7.22 31.99
CA ILE A 776 -34.43 -8.37 31.30
C ILE A 776 -33.75 -7.90 30.02
N VAL A 777 -34.43 -7.09 29.20
CA VAL A 777 -33.84 -6.49 27.99
C VAL A 777 -32.62 -5.63 28.34
N SER A 778 -32.70 -4.84 29.41
CA SER A 778 -31.57 -4.01 29.85
C SER A 778 -30.36 -4.83 30.29
N ALA A 779 -30.56 -5.91 31.05
CA ALA A 779 -29.48 -6.80 31.47
C ALA A 779 -28.89 -7.58 30.29
N TYR A 780 -29.72 -7.99 29.32
CA TYR A 780 -29.26 -8.61 28.08
C TYR A 780 -28.35 -7.69 27.26
N LEU A 781 -28.76 -6.43 27.04
CA LEU A 781 -27.94 -5.44 26.34
C LEU A 781 -26.62 -5.19 27.08
N GLY A 782 -26.65 -5.23 28.42
CA GLY A 782 -25.44 -5.19 29.24
C GLY A 782 -24.48 -6.37 28.99
N VAL A 783 -25.00 -7.59 28.76
CA VAL A 783 -24.18 -8.74 28.36
C VAL A 783 -23.63 -8.54 26.96
N GLN A 784 -24.46 -8.12 26.00
CA GLN A 784 -24.08 -7.89 24.61
C GLN A 784 -22.92 -6.88 24.51
N LEU A 785 -23.06 -5.70 25.12
CA LEU A 785 -22.02 -4.67 25.12
C LEU A 785 -20.74 -5.14 25.82
N ALA A 786 -20.86 -5.89 26.92
CA ALA A 786 -19.69 -6.40 27.64
C ALA A 786 -18.93 -7.46 26.83
N LEU A 787 -19.59 -8.26 26.01
CA LEU A 787 -18.93 -9.22 25.11
C LEU A 787 -18.35 -8.54 23.87
N ALA A 788 -19.00 -7.47 23.38
CA ALA A 788 -18.46 -6.62 22.32
C ALA A 788 -17.15 -5.92 22.76
N ASP A 789 -17.03 -5.53 24.03
CA ASP A 789 -15.83 -4.91 24.63
C ASP A 789 -14.83 -5.91 25.23
N ASP A 790 -14.98 -7.21 24.95
CA ASP A 790 -14.13 -8.28 25.50
C ASP A 790 -14.04 -8.35 27.04
N HIS A 791 -15.06 -7.85 27.74
CA HIS A 791 -15.07 -7.66 29.19
C HIS A 791 -15.90 -8.73 29.95
N LEU A 792 -15.35 -9.95 30.01
CA LEU A 792 -15.97 -11.13 30.63
C LEU A 792 -16.54 -10.92 32.06
N PRO A 793 -15.88 -10.24 33.02
CA PRO A 793 -16.43 -10.05 34.36
C PRO A 793 -17.77 -9.29 34.37
N THR A 794 -17.94 -8.34 33.46
CA THR A 794 -19.17 -7.54 33.33
C THR A 794 -20.25 -8.37 32.67
N ALA A 795 -19.92 -9.15 31.64
CA ALA A 795 -20.85 -10.09 31.00
C ALA A 795 -21.41 -11.10 32.02
N ARG A 796 -20.57 -11.66 32.89
CA ARG A 796 -20.99 -12.59 33.96
C ARG A 796 -21.90 -11.94 35.00
N GLU A 797 -21.61 -10.70 35.40
CA GLU A 797 -22.44 -9.97 36.37
C GLU A 797 -23.81 -9.61 35.78
N GLN A 798 -23.88 -9.19 34.52
CA GLN A 798 -25.15 -8.92 33.84
C GLN A 798 -25.96 -10.22 33.59
N ALA A 799 -25.29 -11.32 33.26
CA ALA A 799 -25.93 -12.64 33.16
C ALA A 799 -26.52 -13.11 34.51
N ARG A 800 -25.82 -12.87 35.62
CA ARG A 800 -26.33 -13.14 36.97
C ARG A 800 -27.59 -12.34 37.30
N VAL A 801 -27.68 -11.09 36.82
CA VAL A 801 -28.90 -10.28 36.94
C VAL A 801 -30.05 -10.96 36.21
N LEU A 802 -29.85 -11.43 34.97
CA LEU A 802 -30.84 -12.18 34.20
C LEU A 802 -31.34 -13.42 34.96
N THR A 803 -30.42 -14.25 35.47
CA THR A 803 -30.74 -15.46 36.26
C THR A 803 -31.65 -15.17 37.47
N LEU A 804 -31.48 -14.01 38.11
CA LEU A 804 -32.28 -13.60 39.27
C LEU A 804 -33.64 -12.99 38.89
N THR A 805 -33.72 -12.31 37.73
CA THR A 805 -34.92 -11.57 37.32
C THR A 805 -35.91 -12.39 36.49
N LEU A 806 -35.44 -13.34 35.67
CA LEU A 806 -36.30 -14.17 34.82
C LEU A 806 -37.39 -14.92 35.60
N PRO A 807 -37.14 -15.47 36.81
CA PRO A 807 -38.17 -16.12 37.62
C PRO A 807 -39.26 -15.21 38.15
N MET A 808 -39.03 -13.90 38.18
CA MET A 808 -39.93 -12.92 38.76
C MET A 808 -41.01 -12.42 37.78
N VAL A 809 -40.92 -12.79 36.49
CA VAL A 809 -41.90 -12.38 35.47
C VAL A 809 -43.18 -13.20 35.62
N ASP A 810 -44.29 -12.52 35.93
CA ASP A 810 -45.62 -13.13 36.00
C ASP A 810 -46.23 -13.28 34.60
N ALA A 811 -46.39 -14.53 34.16
CA ALA A 811 -46.95 -14.89 32.86
C ALA A 811 -48.45 -15.24 32.91
N SER A 812 -49.11 -15.13 34.07
CA SER A 812 -50.49 -15.61 34.28
C SER A 812 -51.56 -14.88 33.46
N GLY A 813 -51.25 -13.69 32.93
CA GLY A 813 -52.15 -12.89 32.10
C GLY A 813 -51.94 -13.03 30.58
N LEU A 814 -51.05 -13.92 30.13
CA LEU A 814 -50.77 -14.12 28.71
C LEU A 814 -51.84 -15.00 28.03
N SER A 815 -52.07 -14.76 26.74
CA SER A 815 -52.81 -15.70 25.89
C SER A 815 -52.05 -17.03 25.77
N GLU A 816 -52.74 -18.12 25.42
CA GLU A 816 -52.11 -19.44 25.29
C GLU A 816 -50.90 -19.43 24.33
N ALA A 817 -51.03 -18.76 23.17
CA ALA A 817 -49.94 -18.59 22.21
C ALA A 817 -48.78 -17.75 22.76
N ALA A 818 -49.06 -16.67 23.49
CA ALA A 818 -48.03 -15.83 24.10
C ALA A 818 -47.34 -16.53 25.28
N ALA A 819 -48.06 -17.35 26.04
CA ALA A 819 -47.53 -18.12 27.16
C ALA A 819 -46.57 -19.22 26.68
N THR A 820 -46.87 -19.89 25.55
CA THR A 820 -45.96 -20.87 24.94
C THR A 820 -44.68 -20.20 24.47
N ILE A 821 -44.78 -19.11 23.71
CA ILE A 821 -43.60 -18.37 23.22
C ILE A 821 -42.76 -17.84 24.39
N TRP A 822 -43.41 -17.32 25.44
CA TRP A 822 -42.70 -16.88 26.63
C TRP A 822 -41.99 -18.04 27.35
N SER A 823 -42.62 -19.21 27.44
CA SER A 823 -42.00 -20.39 28.05
C SER A 823 -40.73 -20.80 27.30
N ASP A 824 -40.78 -20.84 25.97
CA ASP A 824 -39.65 -21.26 25.13
C ASP A 824 -38.52 -20.22 25.14
N ALA A 825 -38.87 -18.94 25.02
CA ALA A 825 -37.92 -17.84 25.12
C ALA A 825 -37.26 -17.80 26.50
N ARG A 826 -38.04 -17.98 27.58
CA ARG A 826 -37.55 -17.99 28.95
C ARG A 826 -36.59 -19.15 29.20
N ALA A 827 -36.87 -20.34 28.69
CA ALA A 827 -35.97 -21.49 28.83
C ALA A 827 -34.60 -21.21 28.19
N SER A 828 -34.59 -20.62 26.99
CA SER A 828 -33.36 -20.24 26.28
C SER A 828 -32.61 -19.12 27.01
N LEU A 829 -33.33 -18.12 27.54
CA LEU A 829 -32.75 -17.04 28.34
C LEU A 829 -32.13 -17.55 29.64
N GLU A 830 -32.81 -18.45 30.36
CA GLU A 830 -32.29 -19.06 31.60
C GLU A 830 -31.05 -19.93 31.33
N GLN A 831 -31.08 -20.73 30.25
CA GLN A 831 -29.96 -21.57 29.83
C GLN A 831 -28.74 -20.75 29.42
N GLY A 832 -28.93 -19.73 28.56
CA GLY A 832 -27.86 -18.85 28.11
C GLY A 832 -27.25 -18.04 29.25
N ALA A 833 -28.09 -17.47 30.13
CA ALA A 833 -27.61 -16.71 31.29
C ALA A 833 -26.77 -17.57 32.25
N ALA A 834 -27.22 -18.80 32.55
CA ALA A 834 -26.46 -19.72 33.41
C ALA A 834 -25.13 -20.16 32.76
N ALA A 835 -25.11 -20.38 31.44
CA ALA A 835 -23.90 -20.71 30.70
C ALA A 835 -22.87 -19.56 30.75
N ILE A 836 -23.31 -18.32 30.55
CA ILE A 836 -22.45 -17.14 30.65
C ILE A 836 -21.98 -16.93 32.09
N GLU A 837 -22.86 -17.00 33.08
CA GLU A 837 -22.52 -16.81 34.51
C GLU A 837 -21.43 -17.79 34.98
N SER A 838 -21.49 -19.04 34.50
CA SER A 838 -20.55 -20.12 34.85
C SER A 838 -19.31 -20.21 33.95
N SER A 839 -19.22 -19.41 32.89
CA SER A 839 -18.10 -19.41 31.93
C SER A 839 -16.74 -19.09 32.59
N THR A 840 -15.70 -19.77 32.09
CA THR A 840 -14.30 -19.61 32.54
C THR A 840 -13.48 -18.67 31.66
N ASP A 841 -13.91 -18.46 30.42
CA ASP A 841 -13.26 -17.70 29.36
C ASP A 841 -14.32 -17.03 28.46
N ILE A 842 -13.87 -16.14 27.58
CA ILE A 842 -14.77 -15.29 26.80
C ILE A 842 -15.43 -16.04 25.65
N GLU A 843 -14.76 -17.04 25.11
CA GLU A 843 -15.26 -17.90 24.05
C GLU A 843 -16.43 -18.75 24.55
N ALA A 844 -16.31 -19.34 25.75
CA ALA A 844 -17.42 -20.04 26.40
C ALA A 844 -18.60 -19.10 26.72
N ALA A 845 -18.31 -17.84 27.09
CA ALA A 845 -19.34 -16.83 27.29
C ALA A 845 -20.07 -16.46 25.98
N ARG A 846 -19.34 -16.37 24.85
CA ARG A 846 -19.91 -16.11 23.52
C ARG A 846 -20.79 -17.26 23.02
N MET A 847 -20.39 -18.51 23.30
CA MET A 847 -21.24 -19.68 23.05
C MET A 847 -22.53 -19.63 23.88
N GLY A 848 -22.46 -19.24 25.16
CA GLY A 848 -23.65 -19.03 25.98
C GLY A 848 -24.52 -17.87 25.52
N PHE A 849 -23.91 -16.84 24.93
CA PHE A 849 -24.59 -15.67 24.39
C PHE A 849 -25.38 -15.96 23.11
N LEU A 850 -25.01 -16.97 22.32
CA LEU A 850 -25.81 -17.44 21.20
C LEU A 850 -27.21 -17.87 21.66
N THR A 851 -27.28 -18.83 22.59
CA THR A 851 -28.55 -19.30 23.17
C THR A 851 -29.32 -18.19 23.89
N LEU A 852 -28.61 -17.27 24.55
CA LEU A 852 -29.22 -16.11 25.18
C LEU A 852 -29.88 -15.18 24.14
N SER A 853 -29.24 -14.97 22.99
CA SER A 853 -29.70 -14.08 21.92
C SER A 853 -30.89 -14.64 21.16
N GLU A 854 -30.93 -15.95 20.90
CA GLU A 854 -32.10 -16.64 20.33
C GLU A 854 -33.35 -16.46 21.19
N GLY A 855 -33.20 -16.61 22.51
CA GLY A 855 -34.28 -16.39 23.47
C GLY A 855 -34.75 -14.92 23.49
N MET A 856 -33.81 -13.98 23.37
CA MET A 856 -34.13 -12.54 23.35
C MET A 856 -34.82 -12.12 22.05
N LEU A 857 -34.37 -12.60 20.90
CA LEU A 857 -35.01 -12.38 19.60
C LEU A 857 -36.43 -12.96 19.58
N THR A 858 -36.60 -14.18 20.09
CA THR A 858 -37.91 -14.83 20.22
C THR A 858 -38.87 -14.00 21.10
N ALA A 859 -38.39 -13.48 22.23
CA ALA A 859 -39.19 -12.65 23.12
C ALA A 859 -39.54 -11.29 22.49
N THR A 860 -38.56 -10.59 21.94
CA THR A 860 -38.71 -9.21 21.45
C THR A 860 -39.51 -9.14 20.14
N ALA A 861 -39.31 -10.07 19.21
CA ALA A 861 -39.99 -10.09 17.92
C ALA A 861 -41.49 -10.50 17.99
N ARG A 862 -41.91 -11.15 19.09
CA ARG A 862 -43.26 -11.74 19.22
C ARG A 862 -44.07 -11.21 20.39
N LEU A 863 -43.43 -10.85 21.51
CA LEU A 863 -44.08 -10.44 22.76
C LEU A 863 -43.88 -8.96 23.10
N GLY A 864 -42.92 -8.32 22.43
CA GLY A 864 -42.54 -6.91 22.59
C GLY A 864 -41.46 -6.70 23.66
N ALA A 865 -40.64 -5.68 23.49
CA ALA A 865 -39.44 -5.46 24.31
C ALA A 865 -39.68 -4.71 25.63
N GLY A 866 -40.81 -4.01 25.77
CA GLY A 866 -41.18 -3.30 27.01
C GLY A 866 -40.26 -2.13 27.41
N VAL A 867 -39.30 -1.77 26.56
CA VAL A 867 -38.38 -0.64 26.72
C VAL A 867 -38.76 0.50 25.78
N ASN A 868 -38.53 1.74 26.21
CA ASN A 868 -38.77 2.94 25.38
C ASN A 868 -37.50 3.35 24.64
N ARG A 869 -36.90 2.41 23.91
CA ARG A 869 -35.66 2.55 23.13
C ARG A 869 -35.83 1.75 21.84
N ASP A 870 -35.23 2.22 20.76
CA ASP A 870 -35.25 1.51 19.48
C ASP A 870 -34.29 0.32 19.56
N LEU A 871 -34.75 -0.84 19.11
CA LEU A 871 -33.98 -2.07 19.12
C LEU A 871 -33.85 -2.59 17.69
N TYR A 872 -32.71 -3.20 17.40
CA TYR A 872 -32.37 -3.73 16.09
C TYR A 872 -31.93 -5.17 16.23
N GLU A 873 -32.33 -6.01 15.27
CA GLU A 873 -31.76 -7.32 15.04
C GLU A 873 -30.53 -7.14 14.15
N ALA A 874 -29.37 -7.56 14.65
CA ALA A 874 -28.10 -7.53 13.95
C ALA A 874 -27.63 -8.96 13.70
N PHE A 875 -26.94 -9.21 12.59
CA PHE A 875 -26.48 -10.53 12.16
C PHE A 875 -25.00 -10.53 11.81
N CYS A 876 -24.30 -11.59 12.19
CA CYS A 876 -22.90 -11.81 11.83
C CYS A 876 -22.81 -13.12 11.02
N PRO A 877 -22.51 -13.05 9.71
CA PRO A 877 -22.46 -14.25 8.86
C PRO A 877 -21.27 -15.16 9.18
N MET A 878 -20.20 -14.62 9.79
CA MET A 878 -18.97 -15.37 10.11
C MET A 878 -18.99 -16.05 11.48
N ALA A 879 -20.01 -15.78 12.30
CA ALA A 879 -20.09 -16.34 13.64
C ALA A 879 -20.09 -17.88 13.60
N PHE A 880 -19.39 -18.48 14.56
CA PHE A 880 -19.33 -19.93 14.77
C PHE A 880 -18.92 -20.77 13.55
N GLY A 881 -18.02 -20.26 12.72
CA GLY A 881 -17.51 -20.99 11.55
C GLY A 881 -18.37 -20.84 10.31
N ASN A 882 -18.89 -19.62 10.10
CA ASN A 882 -19.82 -19.26 9.02
C ASN A 882 -21.23 -19.88 9.13
N GLU A 883 -21.62 -20.33 10.33
CA GLU A 883 -23.00 -20.78 10.60
C GLU A 883 -23.96 -19.59 10.77
N GLY A 884 -23.42 -18.41 11.10
CA GLY A 884 -24.19 -17.18 11.28
C GLY A 884 -24.83 -17.07 12.66
N ALA A 885 -24.96 -15.85 13.18
CA ALA A 885 -25.67 -15.62 14.43
C ALA A 885 -26.26 -14.21 14.53
N SER A 886 -27.52 -14.13 14.97
CA SER A 886 -28.24 -12.86 15.19
C SER A 886 -28.30 -12.48 16.67
N TRP A 887 -28.30 -11.18 16.96
CA TRP A 887 -28.44 -10.62 18.31
C TRP A 887 -29.30 -9.35 18.31
N VAL A 888 -29.75 -8.93 19.50
CA VAL A 888 -30.47 -7.67 19.69
C VAL A 888 -29.51 -6.57 20.17
N GLN A 889 -29.57 -5.38 19.60
CA GLN A 889 -28.82 -4.21 20.07
C GLN A 889 -29.63 -2.91 20.01
N GLU A 890 -29.13 -1.85 20.66
CA GLU A 890 -29.81 -0.55 20.78
C GLU A 890 -29.37 0.48 19.70
N SER A 891 -28.33 0.18 18.93
CA SER A 891 -27.80 1.07 17.88
C SER A 891 -27.89 0.44 16.48
N GLU A 892 -27.96 1.28 15.45
CA GLU A 892 -27.74 0.86 14.06
C GLU A 892 -26.25 0.58 13.78
N GLU A 893 -25.36 1.14 14.60
CA GLU A 893 -23.94 0.83 14.54
C GLU A 893 -23.68 -0.58 15.12
N ILE A 894 -23.04 -1.45 14.34
CA ILE A 894 -22.78 -2.84 14.72
C ILE A 894 -21.80 -2.90 15.89
N LEU A 895 -22.18 -3.65 16.93
CA LEU A 895 -21.34 -3.96 18.09
C LEU A 895 -21.32 -5.47 18.28
N ASN A 896 -20.42 -6.14 17.56
CA ASN A 896 -20.40 -7.60 17.43
C ASN A 896 -19.96 -8.29 18.74
N PRO A 897 -20.87 -9.01 19.42
CA PRO A 897 -20.56 -9.68 20.68
C PRO A 897 -19.82 -11.01 20.48
N TYR A 898 -19.83 -11.59 19.28
CA TYR A 898 -19.22 -12.89 18.95
C TYR A 898 -17.72 -12.79 18.62
N PHE A 899 -17.27 -11.64 18.12
CA PHE A 899 -15.86 -11.38 17.81
C PHE A 899 -15.23 -10.30 18.70
N GLY A 900 -16.04 -9.49 19.40
CA GLY A 900 -15.54 -8.49 20.33
C GLY A 900 -14.67 -7.43 19.64
N ALA A 901 -13.63 -6.95 20.30
CA ALA A 901 -12.77 -5.89 19.77
C ALA A 901 -12.05 -6.29 18.47
N SER A 902 -11.87 -7.60 18.22
CA SER A 902 -11.18 -8.08 17.02
C SER A 902 -11.95 -7.81 15.72
N MET A 903 -13.28 -7.78 15.78
CA MET A 903 -14.15 -7.48 14.63
C MET A 903 -15.43 -6.78 15.08
N LEU A 904 -15.28 -5.71 15.88
CA LEU A 904 -16.38 -5.05 16.59
C LEU A 904 -17.51 -4.56 15.67
N ARG A 905 -17.17 -4.17 14.45
CA ARG A 905 -18.13 -3.63 13.46
C ARG A 905 -18.54 -4.64 12.39
N CYS A 906 -18.10 -5.89 12.49
CA CYS A 906 -18.42 -6.92 11.52
C CYS A 906 -19.86 -7.44 11.75
N GLY A 907 -20.67 -7.46 10.69
CA GLY A 907 -22.08 -7.83 10.73
C GLY A 907 -22.95 -6.76 10.07
N GLU A 908 -24.25 -6.97 10.05
CA GLU A 908 -25.23 -6.04 9.45
C GLU A 908 -26.50 -5.96 10.29
N ILE A 909 -27.24 -4.87 10.15
CA ILE A 909 -28.57 -4.73 10.76
C ILE A 909 -29.58 -5.39 9.82
N GLU A 910 -30.23 -6.47 10.27
CA GLU A 910 -31.24 -7.16 9.47
C GLU A 910 -32.56 -6.38 9.46
N ARG A 911 -33.00 -5.90 10.63
CA ARG A 911 -34.26 -5.14 10.76
C ARG A 911 -34.40 -4.41 12.10
N PRO A 912 -35.19 -3.33 12.16
CA PRO A 912 -35.68 -2.78 13.41
C PRO A 912 -36.71 -3.72 14.05
N LEU A 913 -36.59 -3.94 15.36
CA LEU A 913 -37.54 -4.67 16.19
C LEU A 913 -38.56 -3.66 16.77
N GLY A 914 -39.57 -3.28 15.98
CA GLY A 914 -40.60 -2.32 16.41
C GLY A 914 -41.58 -2.93 17.45
N VAL A 915 -42.23 -2.19 18.38
CA VAL A 915 -42.24 -0.78 18.83
C VAL A 915 -42.73 -0.78 20.30
N ARG A 916 -42.53 0.33 21.03
CA ARG A 916 -43.22 0.79 22.26
C ARG A 916 -44.52 0.09 22.67
#